data_AF-A0A7C4Q285-F1
#
_entry.id   AF-A0A7C4Q285-F1
#
_cell.length_a   1.000
_cell.length_b   1.000
_cell.length_c   1.000
_cell.angle_alpha   90.00
_cell.angle_beta   90.00
_cell.angle_gamma   90.00
#
_symmetry.space_group_name_H-M   'P 1'
#
loop_
_entity.id
_entity.type
_entity.pdbx_description
1 polymer ?
#
loop_
_entity_poly.entity_id
_entity_poly.type
_entity_poly.pdbx_seq_one_letter_code
_entity_poly.pdbx_strand_id
1 'polypeptide(L)'
;MKLKFLQIVSLVLIICLALPGPVQSAGLQRPQALTTINFTILHTNDFHGNLEASGSNPGAARVAYKINDIRATVGNENVLVLDAGDMLQGSLISNILKGQPTIDYYKTIGYDAVTLGNHEFDWGQQVLAKRALQAAATESGKKSFPMIAANIVKKVDNSCAGWDRPVLDDGAGNTYTIQPYTILDVGADPNKVQVGVIGVGSIETPYITIAEATEGLCFKDPTQSILHYYDEMKAAGADVLVVLSHNGYTDGGYGYGFSVDGDQTLARKLNEAGKPVHLIIGGHSHTDLSAATMVGNTAVVQAHYNGRKIGRADFTYDPSTGAVTISWSRITVGTSDPEDATVKALVTSYVSDPNYQTLINEPIGWTQVDLLRNYNGDGMMGSFIQDAIYNQLNSDTTPDNDVDMVFNNPGGIRIDWCDKEDPANPGTYIWTSTASECQAEGVWTHDPMVLTYGMLFQILPFGNDTVVADMTGAEIIDLLNQSATLFKGAIQVSGIRYKFYRYSDALPGPQPWAWGAYDVQVYDRESDAWLPIDPNRTYRIATNSFLAPAGQDGFIAFKYARNLSYWGDMLNVVIDWVRRYTVDEPYRGPKGDGLLDDRITREGTDAGGPIIPLTILHHNDSHGRLLQSGTTAGYTNLATLIKRERAHNPNRTLLLTAGDNIQGDSMMYYFKSAGLGYCADGSPLPADMQINPLIKAFNAMGYDAMVLGNHEFNFGKEVFSTLSDATFPILQANLQDDGRYGIARIPVLPFVRKTVGPEAIKVSIIGIGNHRVPNYELPSNIEGLTFTNPIETASQYVDMLRDSSDVVIALTHIGFAPDPKSVEVDNNVDTYLASNVSGIDAIVGGHSHTHPTDSRYITAPYQYLPTLLGNPDGVPVIIGQANRYNTYLGEIIIGLRPKSTTTISDAGILSQAYEVVSRAGRALEVKTADYAEDATIKGIIQPYADKLAAYNNTVIGQTITPIDTLQAYTTETNGANLQADASVWKLKKEKIEVDFHLSGAMTNRKIADTATPSTPYSLKISDMFSAMPYENSLVVLRMNGPQIKQILERAYRNYYYYKYVPGYGGYSYYTTCMLDINAGGKITYFDTSPESPNGNNVAALEFDGKRVNFNDANTYYNVSTVNYLAAGSCNFNDGGKSLWPLDQIVADTQYYVRDAVIEYIQSKTEPINPQIEGRLNIVVPVRLWMPVISR
;
A
#
# COMPACT_ATOMS: atom_id res chain seq x y z
N MET A 1 56.47 31.60 37.74
CA MET A 1 56.29 31.08 39.11
C MET A 1 56.59 29.59 39.05
N LYS A 2 57.64 29.07 39.72
CA LYS A 2 57.62 28.54 41.11
C LYS A 2 56.46 27.54 41.30
N LEU A 3 56.64 26.24 41.61
CA LEU A 3 57.79 25.55 42.24
C LEU A 3 57.73 24.01 41.98
N LYS A 4 58.88 23.36 41.71
CA LYS A 4 59.36 22.00 42.15
C LYS A 4 58.48 20.72 42.05
N PHE A 5 59.01 19.47 42.12
CA PHE A 5 60.29 18.79 41.77
C PHE A 5 60.20 17.30 42.22
N LEU A 6 61.19 16.45 41.87
CA LEU A 6 61.39 15.01 42.22
C LEU A 6 60.63 13.98 41.34
N GLN A 7 61.17 12.79 40.99
CA GLN A 7 62.54 12.21 40.88
C GLN A 7 62.38 10.81 40.18
N ILE A 8 63.36 10.13 39.57
CA ILE A 8 64.79 10.37 39.25
C ILE A 8 65.14 9.59 37.94
N VAL A 9 66.41 9.59 37.48
CA VAL A 9 66.94 8.80 36.35
C VAL A 9 68.11 7.92 36.82
N SER A 10 68.15 6.66 36.35
CA SER A 10 69.29 5.71 36.22
C SER A 10 70.33 5.48 37.34
N LEU A 11 70.63 4.19 37.57
CA LEU A 11 71.95 3.67 37.98
C LEU A 11 72.26 2.43 37.11
N VAL A 12 73.17 2.51 36.13
CA VAL A 12 74.56 1.97 36.12
C VAL A 12 74.62 0.43 36.24
N LEU A 13 74.93 -0.39 35.21
CA LEU A 13 76.15 -0.61 34.38
C LEU A 13 77.05 -1.78 34.90
N ILE A 14 77.65 -2.55 33.97
CA ILE A 14 78.66 -3.64 34.16
C ILE A 14 78.04 -4.94 34.72
N ILE A 15 78.14 -6.13 34.10
CA ILE A 15 79.32 -6.89 33.63
C ILE A 15 79.06 -7.61 32.27
N CYS A 16 80.07 -7.64 31.40
CA CYS A 16 80.14 -8.53 30.22
C CYS A 16 80.92 -9.83 30.53
N LEU A 17 80.77 -10.84 29.64
CA LEU A 17 81.60 -12.06 29.45
C LEU A 17 81.07 -13.39 30.05
N ALA A 18 80.42 -14.20 29.19
CA ALA A 18 80.63 -15.66 29.12
C ALA A 18 80.23 -16.21 27.73
N LEU A 19 80.97 -17.23 27.29
CA LEU A 19 80.94 -17.90 25.98
C LEU A 19 79.64 -18.71 25.69
N PRO A 20 79.38 -19.10 24.42
CA PRO A 20 78.14 -19.77 24.03
C PRO A 20 78.03 -21.22 24.55
N GLY A 21 76.90 -21.54 25.18
CA GLY A 21 76.44 -22.92 25.41
C GLY A 21 75.54 -23.40 24.27
N PRO A 22 75.48 -24.72 23.99
CA PRO A 22 74.76 -25.24 22.82
C PRO A 22 73.24 -25.09 22.97
N VAL A 23 72.59 -24.71 21.86
CA VAL A 23 71.12 -24.72 21.73
C VAL A 23 70.63 -26.15 21.86
N GLN A 24 69.93 -26.47 22.95
CA GLN A 24 69.03 -27.62 22.97
C GLN A 24 67.77 -27.26 22.19
N SER A 25 67.50 -28.01 21.12
CA SER A 25 66.26 -27.91 20.36
C SER A 25 65.09 -28.44 21.20
N ALA A 26 64.40 -27.55 21.92
CA ALA A 26 63.03 -27.82 22.34
C ALA A 26 62.20 -28.02 21.07
N GLY A 27 61.65 -29.22 20.89
CA GLY A 27 60.88 -29.56 19.69
C GLY A 27 59.64 -28.67 19.58
N LEU A 28 59.51 -27.95 18.46
CA LEU A 28 58.27 -27.29 18.10
C LEU A 28 57.19 -28.37 17.95
N GLN A 29 56.30 -28.49 18.94
CA GLN A 29 55.00 -29.12 18.72
C GLN A 29 54.32 -28.36 17.57
N ARG A 30 53.84 -29.10 16.57
CA ARG A 30 53.00 -28.51 15.52
C ARG A 30 51.81 -27.81 16.19
N PRO A 31 51.39 -26.61 15.72
CA PRO A 31 50.09 -26.09 16.12
C PRO A 31 49.03 -27.14 15.77
N GLN A 32 48.22 -27.49 16.77
CA GLN A 32 47.11 -28.42 16.60
C GLN A 32 46.10 -27.75 15.66
N ALA A 33 45.72 -28.44 14.58
CA ALA A 33 44.70 -27.91 13.68
C ALA A 33 43.40 -27.75 14.49
N LEU A 34 42.84 -26.53 14.51
CA LEU A 34 41.56 -26.28 15.15
C LEU A 34 40.50 -27.11 14.42
N THR A 35 39.80 -27.96 15.18
CA THR A 35 38.71 -28.78 14.65
C THR A 35 37.46 -27.93 14.51
N THR A 36 36.63 -28.23 13.50
CA THR A 36 35.31 -27.64 13.38
C THR A 36 34.46 -27.92 14.63
N ILE A 37 33.80 -26.89 15.14
CA ILE A 37 32.96 -26.94 16.33
C ILE A 37 31.52 -27.12 15.88
N ASN A 38 30.77 -28.04 16.52
CA ASN A 38 29.36 -28.26 16.23
C ASN A 38 28.52 -27.91 17.46
N PHE A 39 27.43 -27.19 17.26
CA PHE A 39 26.46 -26.84 18.29
C PHE A 39 25.06 -26.72 17.68
N THR A 40 24.02 -26.68 18.51
CA THR A 40 22.63 -26.57 18.07
C THR A 40 21.97 -25.35 18.69
N ILE A 41 21.19 -24.61 17.88
CA ILE A 41 20.21 -23.65 18.39
C ILE A 41 18.83 -24.25 18.21
N LEU A 42 18.12 -24.44 19.33
CA LEU A 42 16.68 -24.72 19.33
C LEU A 42 15.92 -23.41 19.44
N HIS A 43 14.76 -23.33 18.79
CA HIS A 43 13.94 -22.12 18.85
C HIS A 43 12.45 -22.35 18.83
N THR A 44 11.74 -21.37 19.37
CA THR A 44 10.30 -21.18 19.29
C THR A 44 10.00 -19.73 18.91
N ASN A 45 8.74 -19.48 18.56
CA ASN A 45 8.19 -18.17 18.26
C ASN A 45 6.68 -18.25 18.53
N ASP A 46 6.04 -17.12 18.81
CA ASP A 46 4.58 -16.99 18.93
C ASP A 46 4.00 -18.04 19.90
N PHE A 47 4.60 -18.21 21.09
CA PHE A 47 4.23 -19.25 22.05
C PHE A 47 2.88 -18.98 22.73
N HIS A 48 2.49 -17.70 22.83
CA HIS A 48 1.18 -17.25 23.30
C HIS A 48 0.71 -17.84 24.64
N GLY A 49 1.64 -18.03 25.58
CA GLY A 49 1.38 -18.58 26.90
C GLY A 49 0.74 -19.98 26.92
N ASN A 50 0.94 -20.81 25.88
CA ASN A 50 0.30 -22.13 25.73
C ASN A 50 0.90 -23.20 26.67
N LEU A 51 0.72 -22.98 27.97
CA LEU A 51 1.22 -23.84 29.05
C LEU A 51 0.45 -25.16 29.15
N GLU A 52 -0.87 -25.10 29.02
CA GLU A 52 -1.77 -26.26 29.04
C GLU A 52 -1.97 -26.82 27.62
N ALA A 53 -2.31 -28.12 27.53
CA ALA A 53 -2.69 -28.73 26.25
C ALA A 53 -4.15 -28.40 25.93
N SER A 54 -4.43 -27.92 24.71
CA SER A 54 -5.78 -27.56 24.27
C SER A 54 -5.94 -27.70 22.76
N GLY A 55 -6.92 -28.48 22.31
CA GLY A 55 -7.14 -28.78 20.89
C GLY A 55 -5.88 -29.35 20.22
N SER A 56 -5.24 -28.55 19.35
CA SER A 56 -3.98 -28.90 18.67
C SER A 56 -2.71 -28.36 19.35
N ASN A 57 -2.83 -27.62 20.45
CA ASN A 57 -1.71 -27.08 21.21
C ASN A 57 -1.21 -28.14 22.21
N PRO A 58 0.10 -28.51 22.20
CA PRO A 58 0.61 -29.64 22.99
C PRO A 58 0.87 -29.33 24.47
N GLY A 59 0.91 -28.05 24.86
CA GLY A 59 1.28 -27.59 26.20
C GLY A 59 2.79 -27.59 26.46
N ALA A 60 3.22 -26.69 27.36
CA ALA A 60 4.63 -26.44 27.68
C ALA A 60 5.42 -27.69 28.08
N ALA A 61 4.81 -28.61 28.82
CA ALA A 61 5.51 -29.81 29.30
C ALA A 61 6.01 -30.73 28.17
N ARG A 62 5.33 -30.76 27.01
CA ARG A 62 5.75 -31.58 25.86
C ARG A 62 6.84 -30.88 25.04
N VAL A 63 6.75 -29.56 24.93
CA VAL A 63 7.80 -28.71 24.33
C VAL A 63 9.10 -28.87 25.13
N ALA A 64 9.02 -28.79 26.45
CA ALA A 64 10.12 -29.04 27.38
C ALA A 64 10.73 -30.44 27.22
N TYR A 65 9.89 -31.48 27.12
CA TYR A 65 10.36 -32.85 26.92
C TYR A 65 11.21 -32.97 25.63
N LYS A 66 10.73 -32.43 24.50
CA LYS A 66 11.48 -32.46 23.23
C LYS A 66 12.80 -31.69 23.30
N ILE A 67 12.82 -30.51 23.92
CA ILE A 67 14.04 -29.72 24.10
C ILE A 67 15.07 -30.47 24.97
N ASN A 68 14.61 -31.11 26.06
CA ASN A 68 15.48 -31.86 26.96
C ASN A 68 15.98 -33.19 26.34
N ASP A 69 15.17 -33.86 25.52
CA ASP A 69 15.56 -35.05 24.73
C ASP A 69 16.66 -34.72 23.70
N ILE A 70 16.56 -33.57 23.03
CA ILE A 70 17.60 -33.10 22.10
C ILE A 70 18.87 -32.71 22.87
N ARG A 71 18.77 -31.98 23.99
CA ARG A 71 19.92 -31.66 24.86
C ARG A 71 20.64 -32.92 25.37
N ALA A 72 19.90 -33.96 25.74
CA ALA A 72 20.47 -35.25 26.13
C ALA A 72 21.23 -35.95 24.98
N THR A 73 20.84 -35.69 23.74
CA THR A 73 21.48 -36.24 22.53
C THR A 73 22.69 -35.44 22.06
N VAL A 74 22.66 -34.10 22.17
CA VAL A 74 23.67 -33.17 21.65
C VAL A 74 24.74 -32.79 22.70
N GLY A 75 24.43 -32.93 23.99
CA GLY A 75 25.20 -32.36 25.09
C GLY A 75 24.66 -30.97 25.45
N ASN A 76 24.28 -30.77 26.71
CA ASN A 76 23.55 -29.58 27.16
C ASN A 76 24.35 -28.28 26.98
N GLU A 77 25.67 -28.34 27.13
CA GLU A 77 26.60 -27.24 26.90
C GLU A 77 26.70 -26.82 25.43
N ASN A 78 26.30 -27.69 24.49
CA ASN A 78 26.34 -27.43 23.04
C ASN A 78 24.97 -27.01 22.47
N VAL A 79 24.00 -26.65 23.33
CA VAL A 79 22.64 -26.26 22.92
C VAL A 79 22.24 -24.91 23.52
N LEU A 80 21.92 -23.95 22.66
CA LEU A 80 21.21 -22.72 23.03
C LEU A 80 19.71 -22.88 22.74
N VAL A 81 18.85 -22.23 23.52
CA VAL A 81 17.39 -22.21 23.29
C VAL A 81 16.90 -20.76 23.23
N LEU A 82 16.38 -20.33 22.08
CA LEU A 82 16.01 -18.92 21.80
C LEU A 82 14.53 -18.78 21.44
N ASP A 83 13.96 -17.58 21.59
CA ASP A 83 12.57 -17.30 21.20
C ASP A 83 12.39 -15.96 20.47
N ALA A 84 11.59 -15.96 19.40
CA ALA A 84 11.35 -14.80 18.53
C ALA A 84 10.14 -13.92 18.91
N GLY A 85 9.68 -13.96 20.17
CA GLY A 85 8.68 -13.04 20.71
C GLY A 85 7.24 -13.58 20.66
N ASP A 86 6.31 -12.77 21.18
CA ASP A 86 4.91 -13.13 21.42
C ASP A 86 4.77 -14.39 22.30
N MET A 87 5.50 -14.38 23.43
CA MET A 87 5.43 -15.46 24.41
C MET A 87 4.30 -15.25 25.42
N LEU A 88 3.92 -14.02 25.77
CA LEU A 88 3.16 -13.75 27.00
C LEU A 88 1.64 -13.99 26.92
N GLN A 89 0.95 -13.47 25.90
CA GLN A 89 -0.52 -13.45 25.83
C GLN A 89 -1.07 -14.64 25.02
N GLY A 90 -2.21 -15.22 25.44
CA GLY A 90 -3.05 -16.04 24.55
C GLY A 90 -3.75 -17.25 25.19
N SER A 91 -3.43 -17.58 26.44
CA SER A 91 -4.10 -18.62 27.22
C SER A 91 -4.75 -18.05 28.48
N LEU A 92 -5.79 -18.73 28.99
CA LEU A 92 -6.54 -18.35 30.19
C LEU A 92 -5.60 -18.07 31.38
N ILE A 93 -4.73 -19.04 31.70
CA ILE A 93 -3.80 -18.95 32.83
C ILE A 93 -2.72 -17.88 32.63
N SER A 94 -2.20 -17.71 31.40
CA SER A 94 -1.19 -16.70 31.13
C SER A 94 -1.80 -15.29 31.19
N ASN A 95 -3.01 -15.10 30.68
CA ASN A 95 -3.64 -13.78 30.63
C ASN A 95 -4.11 -13.31 32.01
N ILE A 96 -4.77 -14.18 32.79
CA ILE A 96 -5.18 -13.88 34.18
C ILE A 96 -3.97 -13.50 35.05
N LEU A 97 -2.84 -14.22 34.91
CA LEU A 97 -1.61 -13.97 35.66
C LEU A 97 -0.62 -13.05 34.93
N LYS A 98 -1.08 -12.39 33.86
CA LYS A 98 -0.33 -11.43 33.03
C LYS A 98 1.09 -11.89 32.67
N GLY A 99 1.22 -13.11 32.15
CA GLY A 99 2.46 -13.71 31.66
C GLY A 99 3.39 -14.32 32.71
N GLN A 100 3.08 -14.20 34.01
CA GLN A 100 3.91 -14.72 35.09
C GLN A 100 4.28 -16.22 34.95
N PRO A 101 3.32 -17.15 34.74
CA PRO A 101 3.65 -18.57 34.67
C PRO A 101 4.43 -18.93 33.41
N THR A 102 4.32 -18.12 32.35
CA THR A 102 5.08 -18.29 31.11
C THR A 102 6.55 -17.93 31.31
N ILE A 103 6.86 -16.81 31.98
CA ILE A 103 8.25 -16.50 32.34
C ILE A 103 8.84 -17.60 33.22
N ASP A 104 8.09 -18.12 34.21
CA ASP A 104 8.58 -19.24 35.03
C ASP A 104 8.85 -20.51 34.22
N TYR A 105 8.01 -20.82 33.23
CA TYR A 105 8.26 -21.93 32.30
C TYR A 105 9.55 -21.69 31.51
N TYR A 106 9.73 -20.52 30.90
CA TYR A 106 10.92 -20.17 30.12
C TYR A 106 12.21 -20.21 30.96
N LYS A 107 12.14 -19.84 32.24
CA LYS A 107 13.27 -19.96 33.18
C LYS A 107 13.54 -21.40 33.64
N THR A 108 12.50 -22.22 33.75
CA THR A 108 12.59 -23.63 34.20
C THR A 108 13.17 -24.52 33.10
N ILE A 109 12.76 -24.34 31.84
CA ILE A 109 13.40 -24.98 30.69
C ILE A 109 14.75 -24.32 30.36
N GLY A 110 14.91 -23.04 30.71
CA GLY A 110 16.15 -22.29 30.55
C GLY A 110 16.42 -21.88 29.11
N TYR A 111 15.61 -20.96 28.60
CA TYR A 111 15.94 -20.15 27.42
C TYR A 111 17.21 -19.32 27.68
N ASP A 112 17.85 -18.89 26.59
CA ASP A 112 19.12 -18.16 26.57
C ASP A 112 18.95 -16.67 26.24
N ALA A 113 18.02 -16.35 25.32
CA ALA A 113 17.59 -14.98 25.01
C ALA A 113 16.23 -15.01 24.28
N VAL A 114 15.45 -13.94 24.43
CA VAL A 114 14.12 -13.77 23.82
C VAL A 114 14.03 -12.34 23.26
N THR A 115 13.43 -12.15 22.07
CA THR A 115 13.12 -10.78 21.56
C THR A 115 11.74 -10.31 22.00
N LEU A 116 11.40 -9.05 21.73
CA LEU A 116 10.08 -8.48 22.00
C LEU A 116 9.20 -8.51 20.75
N GLY A 117 8.07 -9.22 20.84
CA GLY A 117 6.95 -9.10 19.90
C GLY A 117 5.96 -8.01 20.31
N ASN A 118 4.82 -7.94 19.64
CA ASN A 118 3.77 -6.98 19.99
C ASN A 118 2.98 -7.38 21.24
N HIS A 119 2.73 -8.68 21.44
CA HIS A 119 1.95 -9.19 22.58
C HIS A 119 2.70 -9.13 23.92
N GLU A 120 3.99 -8.78 23.90
CA GLU A 120 4.69 -8.35 25.11
C GLU A 120 4.19 -7.01 25.68
N PHE A 121 3.49 -6.19 24.87
CA PHE A 121 3.00 -4.86 25.24
C PHE A 121 1.52 -4.82 25.66
N ASP A 122 0.75 -5.90 25.48
CA ASP A 122 -0.72 -5.94 25.68
C ASP A 122 -1.20 -5.45 27.06
N TRP A 123 -0.39 -5.60 28.11
CA TRP A 123 -0.71 -5.15 29.46
C TRP A 123 0.07 -3.91 29.91
N GLY A 124 0.64 -3.17 28.96
CA GLY A 124 1.39 -1.94 29.16
C GLY A 124 2.82 -2.13 29.70
N GLN A 125 3.61 -1.06 29.60
CA GLN A 125 5.05 -1.08 29.89
C GLN A 125 5.37 -1.49 31.34
N GLN A 126 4.49 -1.21 32.31
CA GLN A 126 4.67 -1.62 33.70
C GLN A 126 4.62 -3.14 33.90
N VAL A 127 3.76 -3.83 33.15
CA VAL A 127 3.67 -5.29 33.23
C VAL A 127 4.84 -5.91 32.48
N LEU A 128 5.21 -5.36 31.31
CA LEU A 128 6.41 -5.77 30.58
C LEU A 128 7.67 -5.62 31.46
N ALA A 129 7.82 -4.52 32.19
CA ALA A 129 8.90 -4.32 33.16
C ALA A 129 8.93 -5.44 34.23
N LYS A 130 7.77 -5.77 34.83
CA LYS A 130 7.66 -6.87 35.83
C LYS A 130 8.09 -8.22 35.24
N ARG A 131 7.68 -8.51 34.01
CA ARG A 131 8.01 -9.78 33.34
C ARG A 131 9.48 -9.84 32.92
N ALA A 132 10.07 -8.74 32.44
CA ALA A 132 11.48 -8.65 32.11
C ALA A 132 12.40 -8.72 33.36
N LEU A 133 11.99 -8.07 34.47
CA LEU A 133 12.66 -8.21 35.77
C LEU A 133 12.56 -9.65 36.30
N GLN A 134 11.40 -10.30 36.18
CA GLN A 134 11.23 -11.72 36.52
C GLN A 134 12.14 -12.61 35.67
N ALA A 135 12.25 -12.38 34.36
CA ALA A 135 13.13 -13.11 33.46
C ALA A 135 14.62 -12.97 33.83
N ALA A 136 15.05 -11.75 34.19
CA ALA A 136 16.42 -11.45 34.57
C ALA A 136 16.80 -11.90 35.99
N ALA A 137 15.85 -12.10 36.90
CA ALA A 137 16.12 -12.46 38.29
C ALA A 137 16.79 -13.85 38.42
N THR A 138 17.89 -13.92 39.17
CA THR A 138 18.56 -15.20 39.47
C THR A 138 17.76 -16.00 40.51
N GLU A 139 17.34 -17.21 40.15
CA GLU A 139 16.61 -18.14 41.02
C GLU A 139 17.29 -19.51 41.05
N SER A 140 17.25 -20.22 42.19
CA SER A 140 17.86 -21.55 42.30
C SER A 140 17.13 -22.56 41.42
N GLY A 141 17.86 -23.30 40.58
CA GLY A 141 17.28 -24.29 39.67
C GLY A 141 16.54 -23.72 38.45
N LYS A 142 16.59 -22.40 38.23
CA LYS A 142 16.02 -21.69 37.08
C LYS A 142 17.11 -20.84 36.41
N LYS A 143 17.14 -20.80 35.09
CA LYS A 143 18.07 -19.98 34.31
C LYS A 143 17.41 -18.64 33.98
N SER A 144 18.09 -17.53 34.26
CA SER A 144 17.65 -16.20 33.82
C SER A 144 18.00 -15.95 32.35
N PHE A 145 17.23 -15.12 31.67
CA PHE A 145 17.43 -14.75 30.28
C PHE A 145 17.15 -13.25 30.06
N PRO A 146 17.86 -12.58 29.12
CA PRO A 146 17.55 -11.22 28.72
C PRO A 146 16.40 -11.18 27.70
N MET A 147 15.59 -10.12 27.78
CA MET A 147 14.63 -9.74 26.75
C MET A 147 15.24 -8.58 25.96
N ILE A 148 15.49 -8.78 24.67
CA ILE A 148 16.33 -7.89 23.84
C ILE A 148 15.57 -7.30 22.65
N ALA A 149 15.84 -6.04 22.31
CA ALA A 149 15.37 -5.41 21.08
C ALA A 149 16.25 -4.20 20.72
N ALA A 150 16.83 -4.21 19.52
CA ALA A 150 17.73 -3.19 18.99
C ALA A 150 17.02 -2.05 18.24
N ASN A 151 15.77 -2.25 17.84
CA ASN A 151 14.98 -1.25 17.14
C ASN A 151 13.95 -0.54 18.01
N ILE A 152 13.75 -0.98 19.25
CA ILE A 152 12.90 -0.30 20.23
C ILE A 152 13.80 0.67 21.00
N VAL A 153 13.65 1.96 20.73
CA VAL A 153 14.44 3.04 21.33
C VAL A 153 13.55 4.07 22.03
N LYS A 154 14.11 4.83 22.97
CA LYS A 154 13.40 5.92 23.64
C LYS A 154 13.22 7.12 22.70
N LYS A 155 12.06 7.79 22.76
CA LYS A 155 11.84 9.11 22.13
C LYS A 155 12.73 10.17 22.76
N VAL A 156 13.42 10.95 21.93
CA VAL A 156 14.22 12.11 22.33
C VAL A 156 13.60 13.35 21.69
N ASP A 157 13.20 14.34 22.49
CA ASP A 157 12.46 15.53 22.05
C ASP A 157 11.24 15.20 21.16
N ASN A 158 10.50 14.16 21.56
CA ASN A 158 9.36 13.56 20.84
C ASN A 158 9.71 13.05 19.42
N SER A 159 10.98 12.77 19.14
CA SER A 159 11.47 12.25 17.86
C SER A 159 12.13 10.87 18.00
N CYS A 160 12.21 10.14 16.88
CA CYS A 160 12.93 8.86 16.77
C CYS A 160 14.39 9.02 16.30
N ALA A 161 15.01 10.19 16.48
CA ALA A 161 16.37 10.42 15.99
C ALA A 161 17.43 9.60 16.77
N GLY A 162 17.31 9.54 18.10
CA GLY A 162 18.29 8.93 19.00
C GLY A 162 18.36 7.40 18.98
N TRP A 163 19.37 6.85 19.66
CA TRP A 163 19.59 5.40 19.87
C TRP A 163 19.56 5.04 21.36
N ASP A 164 18.89 5.88 22.17
CA ASP A 164 18.83 5.73 23.62
C ASP A 164 18.02 4.48 23.98
N ARG A 165 18.63 3.60 24.79
CA ARG A 165 18.00 2.36 25.25
C ARG A 165 16.79 2.69 26.13
N PRO A 166 15.61 2.09 25.89
CA PRO A 166 14.43 2.37 26.68
C PRO A 166 14.57 1.72 28.08
N VAL A 167 14.08 2.45 29.08
CA VAL A 167 14.07 2.03 30.48
C VAL A 167 12.61 1.94 30.90
N LEU A 168 12.15 0.71 31.15
CA LEU A 168 10.80 0.42 31.63
C LEU A 168 10.79 0.44 33.16
N ASP A 169 9.71 0.90 33.78
CA ASP A 169 9.51 0.96 35.24
C ASP A 169 8.36 0.03 35.64
N ASP A 170 8.53 -0.76 36.70
CA ASP A 170 7.50 -1.69 37.19
C ASP A 170 6.38 -1.04 38.02
N GLY A 171 6.44 0.27 38.24
CA GLY A 171 5.54 1.02 39.12
C GLY A 171 5.85 0.85 40.60
N ALA A 172 6.87 0.05 40.96
CA ALA A 172 7.41 -0.08 42.31
C ALA A 172 8.83 0.51 42.43
N GLY A 173 9.33 1.18 41.39
CA GLY A 173 10.64 1.81 41.34
C GLY A 173 11.79 0.89 40.94
N ASN A 174 11.50 -0.33 40.46
CA ASN A 174 12.50 -1.17 39.81
C ASN A 174 12.44 -0.96 38.30
N THR A 175 13.60 -0.88 37.65
CA THR A 175 13.67 -0.58 36.22
C THR A 175 14.37 -1.68 35.42
N TYR A 176 13.85 -1.93 34.21
CA TYR A 176 14.47 -2.81 33.23
C TYR A 176 14.95 -1.99 32.03
N THR A 177 16.23 -2.09 31.67
CA THR A 177 16.76 -1.49 30.43
C THR A 177 16.81 -2.55 29.35
N ILE A 178 16.01 -2.40 28.29
CA ILE A 178 16.04 -3.30 27.13
C ILE A 178 17.41 -3.15 26.46
N GLN A 179 18.12 -4.27 26.29
CA GLN A 179 19.40 -4.29 25.59
C GLN A 179 19.19 -4.60 24.11
N PRO A 180 19.99 -4.05 23.19
CA PRO A 180 19.86 -4.33 21.77
C PRO A 180 20.21 -5.79 21.43
N TYR A 181 21.27 -6.31 22.05
CA TYR A 181 21.83 -7.63 21.80
C TYR A 181 22.45 -8.22 23.07
N THR A 182 22.80 -9.50 23.02
CA THR A 182 23.65 -10.19 24.00
C THR A 182 24.69 -11.08 23.30
N ILE A 183 25.80 -11.41 23.97
CA ILE A 183 26.76 -12.42 23.50
C ILE A 183 26.61 -13.64 24.39
N LEU A 184 26.35 -14.80 23.78
CA LEU A 184 26.17 -16.08 24.46
C LEU A 184 27.37 -17.00 24.16
N ASP A 185 27.91 -17.65 25.18
CA ASP A 185 28.89 -18.71 25.00
C ASP A 185 28.16 -20.05 24.79
N VAL A 186 28.52 -20.80 23.74
CA VAL A 186 28.07 -22.18 23.51
C VAL A 186 29.28 -23.11 23.34
N GLY A 187 29.16 -24.33 23.84
CA GLY A 187 30.28 -25.26 24.00
C GLY A 187 31.14 -24.97 25.24
N ALA A 188 32.20 -25.74 25.40
CA ALA A 188 33.16 -25.61 26.50
C ALA A 188 34.60 -25.51 25.95
N ASP A 189 35.48 -24.80 26.66
CA ASP A 189 36.87 -24.60 26.25
C ASP A 189 37.58 -25.95 26.01
N PRO A 190 38.33 -26.13 24.90
CA PRO A 190 38.72 -25.11 23.90
C PRO A 190 37.73 -24.92 22.74
N ASN A 191 36.61 -25.64 22.71
CA ASN A 191 35.63 -25.65 21.61
C ASN A 191 34.44 -24.71 21.88
N LYS A 192 34.71 -23.54 22.44
CA LYS A 192 33.69 -22.54 22.79
C LYS A 192 33.48 -21.55 21.63
N VAL A 193 32.24 -21.21 21.35
CA VAL A 193 31.83 -20.26 20.29
C VAL A 193 31.03 -19.13 20.92
N GLN A 194 31.32 -17.89 20.52
CA GLN A 194 30.60 -16.70 20.97
C GLN A 194 29.49 -16.35 19.96
N VAL A 195 28.24 -16.58 20.33
CA VAL A 195 27.07 -16.30 19.49
C VAL A 195 26.50 -14.94 19.87
N GLY A 196 26.68 -13.94 18.99
CA GLY A 196 26.01 -12.65 19.13
C GLY A 196 24.55 -12.75 18.71
N VAL A 197 23.63 -12.50 19.63
CA VAL A 197 22.19 -12.56 19.41
C VAL A 197 21.60 -11.15 19.54
N ILE A 198 21.02 -10.65 18.45
CA ILE A 198 20.37 -9.32 18.38
C ILE A 198 18.86 -9.47 18.20
N GLY A 199 18.08 -8.70 18.95
CA GLY A 199 16.61 -8.71 18.86
C GLY A 199 16.10 -7.59 17.96
N VAL A 200 15.01 -7.81 17.23
CA VAL A 200 14.20 -6.74 16.60
C VAL A 200 12.72 -7.10 16.75
N GLY A 201 11.89 -6.11 17.10
CA GLY A 201 10.43 -6.22 17.14
C GLY A 201 9.77 -5.61 15.90
N SER A 202 8.52 -5.97 15.61
CA SER A 202 7.79 -5.38 14.47
C SER A 202 7.67 -3.86 14.59
N ILE A 203 7.87 -3.15 13.47
CA ILE A 203 7.59 -1.70 13.40
C ILE A 203 6.08 -1.39 13.45
N GLU A 204 5.23 -2.42 13.36
CA GLU A 204 3.78 -2.31 13.46
C GLU A 204 3.29 -2.23 14.90
N THR A 205 4.08 -2.60 15.91
CA THR A 205 3.65 -2.68 17.31
C THR A 205 2.87 -1.44 17.80
N PRO A 206 3.28 -0.18 17.53
CA PRO A 206 2.52 1.02 17.92
C PRO A 206 1.14 1.20 17.25
N TYR A 207 0.84 0.42 16.22
CA TYR A 207 -0.41 0.46 15.44
C TYR A 207 -1.30 -0.78 15.67
N ILE A 208 -0.77 -1.81 16.33
CA ILE A 208 -1.47 -3.09 16.62
C ILE A 208 -1.62 -3.35 18.13
N THR A 209 -1.22 -2.39 18.96
CA THR A 209 -1.39 -2.39 20.42
C THR A 209 -2.02 -1.07 20.85
N ILE A 210 -2.51 -1.00 22.08
CA ILE A 210 -3.07 0.25 22.64
C ILE A 210 -1.98 1.33 22.72
N ALA A 211 -2.32 2.58 22.38
CA ALA A 211 -1.33 3.65 22.20
C ALA A 211 -0.47 3.93 23.45
N GLU A 212 -1.06 3.84 24.65
CA GLU A 212 -0.35 4.01 25.93
C GLU A 212 0.76 2.96 26.13
N ALA A 213 0.55 1.73 25.64
CA ALA A 213 1.52 0.64 25.81
C ALA A 213 2.84 0.91 25.07
N THR A 214 2.85 1.77 24.04
CA THR A 214 4.06 2.17 23.31
C THR A 214 4.44 3.64 23.48
N GLU A 215 3.77 4.37 24.39
CA GLU A 215 4.06 5.78 24.62
C GLU A 215 5.53 6.02 25.05
N GLY A 216 6.15 7.08 24.53
CA GLY A 216 7.56 7.37 24.79
C GLY A 216 8.57 6.48 24.04
N LEU A 217 8.12 5.44 23.32
CA LEU A 217 8.97 4.53 22.54
C LEU A 217 8.93 4.86 21.03
N CYS A 218 9.96 4.40 20.32
CA CYS A 218 10.09 4.44 18.86
C CYS A 218 10.53 3.07 18.36
N PHE A 219 9.84 2.55 17.35
CA PHE A 219 10.17 1.31 16.68
C PHE A 219 10.83 1.65 15.34
N LYS A 220 12.16 1.48 15.26
CA LYS A 220 12.99 1.80 14.09
C LYS A 220 12.98 0.69 13.06
N ASP A 221 13.39 1.03 11.83
CA ASP A 221 13.68 0.07 10.77
C ASP A 221 14.65 -1.03 11.27
N PRO A 222 14.25 -2.32 11.23
CA PRO A 222 15.07 -3.42 11.74
C PRO A 222 16.44 -3.53 11.06
N THR A 223 16.53 -3.23 9.76
CA THR A 223 17.79 -3.26 9.02
C THR A 223 18.75 -2.21 9.57
N GLN A 224 18.32 -0.95 9.70
CA GLN A 224 19.13 0.14 10.24
C GLN A 224 19.60 -0.15 11.66
N SER A 225 18.72 -0.73 12.50
CA SER A 225 19.06 -1.12 13.86
C SER A 225 20.11 -2.22 13.95
N ILE A 226 20.02 -3.25 13.11
CA ILE A 226 21.04 -4.30 13.07
C ILE A 226 22.36 -3.75 12.53
N LEU A 227 22.33 -2.95 11.45
CA LEU A 227 23.52 -2.33 10.87
C LEU A 227 24.27 -1.41 11.85
N HIS A 228 23.54 -0.74 12.74
CA HIS A 228 24.09 0.12 13.80
C HIS A 228 24.91 -0.68 14.83
N TYR A 229 24.39 -1.80 15.35
CA TYR A 229 25.07 -2.62 16.37
C TYR A 229 25.97 -3.72 15.80
N TYR A 230 25.93 -4.00 14.50
CA TYR A 230 26.68 -5.10 13.86
C TYR A 230 28.19 -5.07 14.17
N ASP A 231 28.83 -3.91 14.02
CA ASP A 231 30.27 -3.78 14.25
C ASP A 231 30.60 -3.83 15.76
N GLU A 232 29.69 -3.37 16.62
CA GLU A 232 29.81 -3.46 18.09
C GLU A 232 29.80 -4.94 18.53
N MET A 233 28.88 -5.75 17.99
CA MET A 233 28.83 -7.19 18.26
C MET A 233 30.09 -7.94 17.77
N LYS A 234 30.57 -7.65 16.55
CA LYS A 234 31.82 -8.24 16.05
C LYS A 234 33.04 -7.80 16.86
N ALA A 235 33.10 -6.55 17.30
CA ALA A 235 34.16 -6.06 18.19
C ALA A 235 34.08 -6.64 19.61
N ALA A 236 32.87 -7.00 20.08
CA ALA A 236 32.63 -7.68 21.36
C ALA A 236 32.96 -9.19 21.33
N GLY A 237 33.42 -9.72 20.20
CA GLY A 237 33.90 -11.11 20.07
C GLY A 237 32.93 -12.09 19.41
N ALA A 238 31.78 -11.65 18.89
CA ALA A 238 30.82 -12.56 18.24
C ALA A 238 31.45 -13.31 17.06
N ASP A 239 31.61 -14.62 17.18
CA ASP A 239 31.97 -15.53 16.09
C ASP A 239 30.81 -15.61 15.09
N VAL A 240 29.65 -16.04 15.61
CA VAL A 240 28.38 -16.23 14.90
C VAL A 240 27.43 -15.09 15.24
N LEU A 241 26.54 -14.74 14.30
CA LEU A 241 25.53 -13.69 14.46
C LEU A 241 24.15 -14.26 14.13
N VAL A 242 23.22 -14.10 15.08
CA VAL A 242 21.84 -14.57 15.01
C VAL A 242 20.91 -13.39 15.29
N VAL A 243 19.87 -13.24 14.47
CA VAL A 243 18.79 -12.27 14.69
C VAL A 243 17.59 -13.02 15.24
N LEU A 244 17.04 -12.55 16.35
CA LEU A 244 15.69 -12.88 16.82
C LEU A 244 14.77 -11.77 16.30
N SER A 245 13.93 -12.11 15.33
CA SER A 245 13.12 -11.17 14.58
C SER A 245 11.65 -11.44 14.83
N HIS A 246 10.96 -10.49 15.45
CA HIS A 246 9.51 -10.49 15.49
C HIS A 246 8.94 -9.68 14.30
N ASN A 247 9.39 -10.02 13.09
CA ASN A 247 8.80 -9.55 11.83
C ASN A 247 8.17 -10.76 11.10
N GLY A 248 7.35 -10.50 10.09
CA GLY A 248 6.78 -11.56 9.25
C GLY A 248 7.84 -12.25 8.37
N TYR A 249 7.57 -13.48 7.94
CA TYR A 249 8.47 -14.22 7.04
C TYR A 249 8.59 -13.60 5.62
N THR A 250 7.51 -12.98 5.14
CA THR A 250 7.43 -12.24 3.85
C THR A 250 7.11 -10.78 4.10
N ASP A 251 7.49 -9.90 3.17
CA ASP A 251 7.07 -8.51 3.18
C ASP A 251 5.55 -8.40 3.24
N GLY A 252 5.07 -7.48 4.09
CA GLY A 252 3.67 -7.35 4.42
C GLY A 252 3.48 -7.07 5.89
N GLY A 253 2.44 -6.29 6.17
CA GLY A 253 1.90 -6.03 7.49
C GLY A 253 0.38 -5.90 7.37
N TYR A 254 -0.31 -5.49 8.42
CA TYR A 254 -1.78 -5.35 8.42
C TYR A 254 -2.28 -4.09 7.68
N GLY A 255 -1.38 -3.39 6.98
CA GLY A 255 -1.71 -2.41 5.93
C GLY A 255 -1.88 -0.97 6.42
N TYR A 256 -1.07 -0.54 7.39
CA TYR A 256 -1.10 0.80 8.02
C TYR A 256 -0.67 1.98 7.14
N GLY A 257 -0.63 1.83 5.82
CA GLY A 257 -0.13 2.88 4.90
C GLY A 257 1.40 3.01 4.85
N PHE A 258 2.14 2.08 5.46
CA PHE A 258 3.58 1.92 5.30
C PHE A 258 3.95 0.47 4.97
N SER A 259 5.09 0.28 4.29
CA SER A 259 5.64 -1.04 4.00
C SER A 259 6.38 -1.61 5.20
N VAL A 260 6.20 -2.91 5.44
CA VAL A 260 6.88 -3.68 6.48
C VAL A 260 7.71 -4.75 5.80
N ASP A 261 9.02 -4.71 6.02
CA ASP A 261 9.93 -5.74 5.51
C ASP A 261 9.71 -7.03 6.29
N GLY A 262 9.61 -8.15 5.58
CA GLY A 262 9.74 -9.46 6.19
C GLY A 262 11.20 -9.91 6.29
N ASP A 263 11.44 -11.02 7.01
CA ASP A 263 12.79 -11.52 7.28
C ASP A 263 13.61 -11.85 6.02
N GLN A 264 12.96 -12.24 4.92
CA GLN A 264 13.63 -12.42 3.63
C GLN A 264 14.18 -11.11 3.05
N THR A 265 13.50 -9.99 3.29
CA THR A 265 13.96 -8.66 2.86
C THR A 265 14.95 -8.06 3.84
N LEU A 266 14.78 -8.28 5.13
CA LEU A 266 15.78 -7.97 6.15
C LEU A 266 17.11 -8.67 5.83
N ALA A 267 17.08 -9.98 5.57
CA ALA A 267 18.26 -10.75 5.15
C ALA A 267 18.88 -10.20 3.87
N ARG A 268 18.06 -9.89 2.85
CA ARG A 268 18.54 -9.32 1.57
C ARG A 268 19.24 -7.98 1.78
N LYS A 269 18.63 -7.04 2.49
CA LYS A 269 19.19 -5.71 2.77
C LYS A 269 20.49 -5.80 3.59
N LEU A 270 20.59 -6.73 4.55
CA LEU A 270 21.82 -6.97 5.32
C LEU A 270 22.96 -7.55 4.44
N ASN A 271 22.64 -8.46 3.52
CA ASN A 271 23.62 -8.99 2.56
C ASN A 271 24.07 -7.89 1.57
N GLU A 272 23.14 -7.09 1.03
CA GLU A 272 23.43 -5.96 0.13
C GLU A 272 24.28 -4.87 0.80
N ALA A 273 24.08 -4.63 2.10
CA ALA A 273 24.89 -3.72 2.91
C ALA A 273 26.30 -4.26 3.27
N GLY A 274 26.64 -5.49 2.84
CA GLY A 274 27.93 -6.13 3.15
C GLY A 274 28.08 -6.57 4.60
N LYS A 275 26.98 -6.66 5.36
CA LYS A 275 26.91 -7.05 6.77
C LYS A 275 25.94 -8.23 6.99
N PRO A 276 26.18 -9.39 6.36
CA PRO A 276 25.29 -10.55 6.46
C PRO A 276 25.33 -11.15 7.87
N VAL A 277 24.16 -11.54 8.38
CA VAL A 277 24.01 -12.38 9.58
C VAL A 277 23.91 -13.85 9.16
N HIS A 278 24.18 -14.79 10.07
CA HIS A 278 24.21 -16.21 9.73
C HIS A 278 22.81 -16.83 9.76
N LEU A 279 22.00 -16.47 10.77
CA LEU A 279 20.65 -16.96 10.99
C LEU A 279 19.70 -15.81 11.36
N ILE A 280 18.51 -15.79 10.78
CA ILE A 280 17.36 -15.01 11.25
C ILE A 280 16.28 -16.00 11.69
N ILE A 281 15.83 -15.88 12.93
CA ILE A 281 14.72 -16.65 13.51
C ILE A 281 13.53 -15.71 13.60
N GLY A 282 12.50 -15.98 12.80
CA GLY A 282 11.28 -15.17 12.65
C GLY A 282 10.13 -15.55 13.58
N GLY A 283 9.16 -14.64 13.71
CA GLY A 283 7.91 -14.78 14.45
C GLY A 283 6.73 -14.16 13.70
N HIS A 284 5.76 -13.61 14.42
CA HIS A 284 4.68 -12.68 13.99
C HIS A 284 3.67 -13.23 12.96
N SER A 285 4.17 -13.70 11.81
CA SER A 285 3.40 -14.29 10.71
C SER A 285 2.92 -15.73 10.95
N HIS A 286 3.29 -16.36 12.07
CA HIS A 286 2.94 -17.74 12.43
C HIS A 286 3.35 -18.81 11.39
N THR A 287 4.34 -18.54 10.54
CA THR A 287 4.63 -19.34 9.35
C THR A 287 5.19 -20.75 9.68
N ASP A 288 4.49 -21.81 9.25
CA ASP A 288 4.93 -23.22 9.38
C ASP A 288 5.96 -23.59 8.29
N LEU A 289 7.19 -23.07 8.36
CA LEU A 289 8.21 -23.33 7.33
C LEU A 289 8.64 -24.80 7.27
N SER A 290 8.64 -25.41 6.08
CA SER A 290 9.06 -26.81 5.89
C SER A 290 10.58 -26.98 5.79
N ALA A 291 11.31 -25.92 5.45
CA ALA A 291 12.77 -25.86 5.34
C ALA A 291 13.24 -24.42 5.57
N ALA A 292 14.54 -24.22 5.80
CA ALA A 292 15.13 -22.88 5.84
C ALA A 292 15.19 -22.26 4.43
N THR A 293 14.99 -20.94 4.37
CA THR A 293 15.15 -20.15 3.14
C THR A 293 16.50 -19.46 3.16
N MET A 294 17.35 -19.73 2.18
CA MET A 294 18.66 -19.09 2.05
C MET A 294 18.54 -17.80 1.25
N VAL A 295 18.90 -16.67 1.86
CA VAL A 295 18.98 -15.36 1.20
C VAL A 295 20.44 -14.90 1.26
N GLY A 296 21.15 -14.99 0.13
CA GLY A 296 22.60 -14.85 0.12
C GLY A 296 23.25 -15.91 1.02
N ASN A 297 24.01 -15.46 2.02
CA ASN A 297 24.65 -16.34 3.01
C ASN A 297 23.82 -16.49 4.31
N THR A 298 22.64 -15.88 4.39
CA THR A 298 21.79 -15.87 5.59
C THR A 298 20.70 -16.93 5.51
N ALA A 299 20.58 -17.77 6.52
CA ALA A 299 19.44 -18.68 6.68
C ALA A 299 18.28 -17.95 7.38
N VAL A 300 17.08 -18.01 6.80
CA VAL A 300 15.82 -17.48 7.38
C VAL A 300 14.94 -18.66 7.79
N VAL A 301 14.50 -18.69 9.05
CA VAL A 301 13.76 -19.81 9.66
C VAL A 301 12.67 -19.33 10.60
N GLN A 302 11.60 -20.13 10.75
CA GLN A 302 10.49 -19.91 11.68
C GLN A 302 9.90 -21.28 12.02
N ALA A 303 9.49 -21.53 13.26
CA ALA A 303 9.06 -22.87 13.68
C ALA A 303 7.60 -23.12 13.34
N HIS A 304 6.71 -22.36 13.98
CA HIS A 304 5.24 -22.22 13.87
C HIS A 304 4.77 -21.49 15.16
N TYR A 305 3.51 -21.56 15.57
CA TYR A 305 2.99 -20.93 16.79
C TYR A 305 2.43 -21.93 17.84
N ASN A 306 2.22 -21.45 19.07
CA ASN A 306 1.72 -22.16 20.27
C ASN A 306 2.56 -23.38 20.71
N GLY A 307 3.87 -23.38 20.43
CA GLY A 307 4.75 -24.52 20.77
C GLY A 307 4.43 -25.82 20.02
N ARG A 308 3.58 -25.80 18.98
CA ARG A 308 3.28 -26.99 18.15
C ARG A 308 4.50 -27.53 17.41
N LYS A 309 5.51 -26.67 17.21
CA LYS A 309 6.77 -26.96 16.54
C LYS A 309 7.93 -26.36 17.35
N ILE A 310 9.10 -26.96 17.22
CA ILE A 310 10.39 -26.43 17.65
C ILE A 310 11.28 -26.36 16.41
N GLY A 311 11.90 -25.22 16.15
CA GLY A 311 12.95 -25.11 15.14
C GLY A 311 14.26 -25.64 15.68
N ARG A 312 15.02 -26.38 14.86
CA ARG A 312 16.36 -26.88 15.19
C ARG A 312 17.34 -26.47 14.11
N ALA A 313 18.25 -25.56 14.42
CA ALA A 313 19.40 -25.20 13.59
C ALA A 313 20.67 -25.88 14.14
N ASP A 314 21.20 -26.87 13.43
CA ASP A 314 22.51 -27.45 13.71
C ASP A 314 23.59 -26.66 12.97
N PHE A 315 24.56 -26.14 13.72
CA PHE A 315 25.68 -25.33 13.22
C PHE A 315 26.97 -26.16 13.16
N THR A 316 27.77 -25.92 12.12
CA THR A 316 29.20 -26.23 12.11
C THR A 316 29.99 -24.93 11.90
N TYR A 317 30.89 -24.61 12.82
CA TYR A 317 31.77 -23.44 12.77
C TYR A 317 33.23 -23.85 12.59
N ASP A 318 33.92 -23.25 11.63
CA ASP A 318 35.37 -23.38 11.44
C ASP A 318 36.08 -22.12 11.99
N PRO A 319 36.68 -22.18 13.19
CA PRO A 319 37.38 -21.03 13.78
C PRO A 319 38.67 -20.64 13.05
N SER A 320 39.14 -21.43 12.08
CA SER A 320 40.32 -21.09 11.27
C SER A 320 40.00 -20.23 10.04
N THR A 321 38.76 -20.29 9.53
CA THR A 321 38.29 -19.53 8.37
C THR A 321 37.15 -18.57 8.68
N GLY A 322 36.50 -18.72 9.84
CA GLY A 322 35.25 -18.04 10.18
C GLY A 322 34.02 -18.61 9.48
N ALA A 323 34.16 -19.73 8.74
CA ALA A 323 33.07 -20.30 7.97
C ALA A 323 32.01 -20.96 8.88
N VAL A 324 30.74 -20.74 8.54
CA VAL A 324 29.58 -21.31 9.23
C VAL A 324 28.70 -22.04 8.22
N THR A 325 28.29 -23.26 8.53
CA THR A 325 27.21 -23.96 7.83
C THR A 325 26.07 -24.27 8.79
N ILE A 326 24.83 -24.18 8.30
CA ILE A 326 23.62 -24.39 9.08
C ILE A 326 22.76 -25.44 8.38
N SER A 327 22.34 -26.46 9.13
CA SER A 327 21.29 -27.40 8.74
C SER A 327 20.07 -27.16 9.62
N TRP A 328 18.93 -26.79 9.04
CA TRP A 328 17.70 -26.54 9.80
C TRP A 328 16.65 -27.63 9.57
N SER A 329 15.93 -27.97 10.65
CA SER A 329 14.78 -28.85 10.60
C SER A 329 13.68 -28.38 11.55
N ARG A 330 12.42 -28.71 11.21
CA ARG A 330 11.24 -28.44 12.04
C ARG A 330 10.82 -29.70 12.79
N ILE A 331 10.82 -29.65 14.11
CA ILE A 331 10.41 -30.75 14.98
C ILE A 331 8.95 -30.56 15.37
N THR A 332 8.13 -31.60 15.24
CA THR A 332 6.72 -31.55 15.66
C THR A 332 6.58 -31.98 17.12
N VAL A 333 5.78 -31.24 17.87
CA VAL A 333 5.37 -31.56 19.24
C VAL A 333 3.89 -31.95 19.20
N GLY A 334 3.59 -33.24 19.38
CA GLY A 334 2.23 -33.78 19.37
C GLY A 334 1.56 -33.67 20.74
N THR A 335 0.23 -33.59 20.76
CA THR A 335 -0.57 -33.56 22.01
C THR A 335 -0.51 -34.87 22.80
N SER A 336 0.01 -35.95 22.21
CA SER A 336 0.25 -37.25 22.84
C SER A 336 1.74 -37.53 23.14
N ASP A 337 2.64 -36.58 22.90
CA ASP A 337 4.05 -36.76 23.26
C ASP A 337 4.25 -36.84 24.79
N PRO A 338 5.36 -37.43 25.27
CA PRO A 338 5.68 -37.43 26.70
C PRO A 338 5.84 -36.01 27.27
N GLU A 339 5.58 -35.89 28.57
CA GLU A 339 5.63 -34.62 29.30
C GLU A 339 6.86 -34.57 30.20
N ASP A 340 7.55 -33.43 30.22
CA ASP A 340 8.58 -33.13 31.21
C ASP A 340 7.94 -32.99 32.59
N ALA A 341 8.41 -33.79 33.56
CA ALA A 341 7.80 -33.85 34.89
C ALA A 341 7.93 -32.55 35.69
N THR A 342 9.02 -31.80 35.49
CA THR A 342 9.28 -30.54 36.22
C THR A 342 8.40 -29.42 35.67
N VAL A 343 8.33 -29.28 34.34
CA VAL A 343 7.44 -28.29 33.71
C VAL A 343 5.97 -28.66 33.92
N LYS A 344 5.61 -29.95 33.90
CA LYS A 344 4.25 -30.40 34.25
C LYS A 344 3.89 -29.99 35.68
N ALA A 345 4.77 -30.23 36.66
CA ALA A 345 4.53 -29.85 38.05
C ALA A 345 4.38 -28.32 38.22
N LEU A 346 5.17 -27.53 37.50
CA LEU A 346 5.05 -26.07 37.47
C LEU A 346 3.68 -25.63 36.94
N VAL A 347 3.27 -26.11 35.76
CA VAL A 347 1.94 -25.79 35.19
C VAL A 347 0.83 -26.25 36.13
N THR A 348 0.93 -27.47 36.69
CA THR A 348 0.00 -27.99 37.70
C THR A 348 -0.15 -27.05 38.89
N SER A 349 0.96 -26.52 39.44
CA SER A 349 0.89 -25.63 40.61
C SER A 349 0.10 -24.33 40.36
N TYR A 350 0.18 -23.78 39.15
CA TYR A 350 -0.59 -22.60 38.77
C TYR A 350 -2.05 -22.93 38.46
N VAL A 351 -2.35 -24.01 37.72
CA VAL A 351 -3.76 -24.38 37.44
C VAL A 351 -4.49 -24.86 38.71
N SER A 352 -3.78 -25.39 39.70
CA SER A 352 -4.35 -25.79 40.99
C SER A 352 -4.39 -24.68 42.03
N ASP A 353 -3.94 -23.45 41.72
CA ASP A 353 -3.95 -22.35 42.68
C ASP A 353 -5.40 -22.04 43.11
N PRO A 354 -5.70 -21.99 44.42
CA PRO A 354 -7.07 -21.76 44.89
C PRO A 354 -7.70 -20.44 44.42
N ASN A 355 -6.90 -19.39 44.20
CA ASN A 355 -7.41 -18.10 43.71
C ASN A 355 -7.72 -18.17 42.21
N TYR A 356 -6.84 -18.80 41.43
CA TYR A 356 -7.09 -19.08 40.01
C TYR A 356 -8.35 -19.92 39.84
N GLN A 357 -8.47 -21.01 40.59
CA GLN A 357 -9.67 -21.87 40.59
C GLN A 357 -10.93 -21.15 41.07
N THR A 358 -10.83 -20.26 42.07
CA THR A 358 -11.98 -19.46 42.51
C THR A 358 -12.44 -18.49 41.41
N LEU A 359 -11.51 -17.82 40.73
CA LEU A 359 -11.82 -16.88 39.66
C LEU A 359 -12.45 -17.57 38.45
N ILE A 360 -11.82 -18.60 37.88
CA ILE A 360 -12.32 -19.22 36.64
C ILE A 360 -13.67 -19.93 36.82
N ASN A 361 -14.00 -20.34 38.06
CA ASN A 361 -15.27 -20.95 38.42
C ASN A 361 -16.28 -19.96 39.03
N GLU A 362 -16.00 -18.65 39.05
CA GLU A 362 -16.98 -17.62 39.47
C GLU A 362 -18.25 -17.74 38.62
N PRO A 363 -19.43 -18.01 39.22
CA PRO A 363 -20.70 -17.99 38.51
C PRO A 363 -21.02 -16.57 38.05
N ILE A 364 -21.15 -16.36 36.75
CA ILE A 364 -21.46 -15.03 36.18
C ILE A 364 -22.94 -14.89 35.86
N GLY A 365 -23.52 -15.85 35.13
CA GLY A 365 -24.93 -15.85 34.76
C GLY A 365 -25.38 -17.20 34.22
N TRP A 366 -26.59 -17.28 33.66
CA TRP A 366 -27.19 -18.54 33.20
C TRP A 366 -27.72 -18.44 31.77
N THR A 367 -27.61 -19.52 31.01
CA THR A 367 -28.20 -19.68 29.67
C THR A 367 -29.07 -20.94 29.62
N GLN A 368 -30.06 -20.95 28.74
CA GLN A 368 -30.90 -22.12 28.43
C GLN A 368 -30.89 -22.43 26.93
N VAL A 369 -29.84 -22.00 26.23
CA VAL A 369 -29.57 -22.23 24.80
C VAL A 369 -28.08 -22.50 24.59
N ASP A 370 -27.77 -23.28 23.56
CA ASP A 370 -26.40 -23.50 23.10
C ASP A 370 -25.80 -22.21 22.51
N LEU A 371 -24.59 -21.87 22.95
CA LEU A 371 -23.82 -20.78 22.39
C LEU A 371 -22.91 -21.32 21.28
N LEU A 372 -23.51 -21.63 20.13
CA LEU A 372 -22.82 -22.09 18.92
C LEU A 372 -22.40 -20.91 18.04
N ARG A 373 -21.17 -20.93 17.52
CA ARG A 373 -20.67 -19.95 16.52
C ARG A 373 -21.00 -20.38 15.10
N ASN A 374 -21.20 -19.38 14.24
CA ASN A 374 -21.16 -19.55 12.79
C ASN A 374 -20.14 -18.58 12.21
N TYR A 375 -19.02 -19.10 11.69
CA TYR A 375 -17.96 -18.24 11.15
C TYR A 375 -18.39 -17.49 9.87
N ASN A 376 -19.35 -18.03 9.11
CA ASN A 376 -19.72 -17.54 7.77
C ASN A 376 -21.16 -17.02 7.67
N GLY A 377 -21.80 -16.68 8.81
CA GLY A 377 -23.17 -16.17 8.86
C GLY A 377 -23.59 -15.83 10.29
N ASP A 378 -24.90 -15.83 10.53
CA ASP A 378 -25.48 -15.63 11.86
C ASP A 378 -25.31 -16.86 12.77
N GLY A 379 -25.22 -16.64 14.08
CA GLY A 379 -25.06 -17.70 15.07
C GLY A 379 -25.26 -17.21 16.51
N MET A 380 -25.73 -18.11 17.37
CA MET A 380 -26.21 -17.76 18.72
C MET A 380 -25.11 -17.14 19.59
N MET A 381 -23.87 -17.62 19.48
CA MET A 381 -22.72 -17.02 20.17
C MET A 381 -22.41 -15.60 19.67
N GLY A 382 -22.54 -15.36 18.37
CA GLY A 382 -22.34 -14.04 17.78
C GLY A 382 -23.38 -13.05 18.28
N SER A 383 -24.65 -13.41 18.13
CA SER A 383 -25.77 -12.62 18.65
C SER A 383 -25.64 -12.35 20.16
N PHE A 384 -25.31 -13.35 20.97
CA PHE A 384 -25.09 -13.22 22.42
C PHE A 384 -24.02 -12.18 22.78
N ILE A 385 -22.83 -12.24 22.17
CA ILE A 385 -21.75 -11.27 22.45
C ILE A 385 -22.11 -9.87 21.95
N GLN A 386 -22.72 -9.75 20.77
CA GLN A 386 -23.04 -8.46 20.19
C GLN A 386 -24.19 -7.76 20.92
N ASP A 387 -25.19 -8.52 21.37
CA ASP A 387 -26.28 -8.01 22.21
C ASP A 387 -25.79 -7.66 23.61
N ALA A 388 -24.82 -8.40 24.17
CA ALA A 388 -24.21 -8.04 25.44
C ALA A 388 -23.53 -6.67 25.38
N ILE A 389 -22.69 -6.44 24.36
CA ILE A 389 -21.99 -5.15 24.18
C ILE A 389 -22.98 -4.04 23.84
N TYR A 390 -23.90 -4.25 22.88
CA TYR A 390 -24.87 -3.25 22.46
C TYR A 390 -25.76 -2.81 23.62
N ASN A 391 -26.33 -3.76 24.36
CA ASN A 391 -27.22 -3.45 25.46
C ASN A 391 -26.47 -2.90 26.68
N GLN A 392 -25.24 -3.34 26.96
CA GLN A 392 -24.49 -2.81 28.10
C GLN A 392 -24.17 -1.33 27.90
N LEU A 393 -23.58 -0.95 26.76
CA LEU A 393 -23.29 0.45 26.42
C LEU A 393 -24.57 1.30 26.45
N ASN A 394 -25.62 0.84 25.75
CA ASN A 394 -26.88 1.57 25.61
C ASN A 394 -27.81 1.50 26.85
N SER A 395 -27.40 0.88 27.96
CA SER A 395 -28.18 0.83 29.22
C SER A 395 -27.38 1.16 30.48
N ASP A 396 -26.11 1.56 30.35
CA ASP A 396 -25.32 2.06 31.48
C ASP A 396 -25.63 3.56 31.77
N THR A 397 -24.81 4.21 32.59
CA THR A 397 -25.01 5.61 33.01
C THR A 397 -24.11 6.62 32.25
N THR A 398 -23.60 6.25 31.07
CA THR A 398 -22.48 6.91 30.39
C THR A 398 -22.81 7.27 28.93
N PRO A 399 -23.67 8.28 28.67
CA PRO A 399 -24.13 8.59 27.30
C PRO A 399 -23.02 8.89 26.28
N ASP A 400 -21.80 9.20 26.73
CA ASP A 400 -20.62 9.34 25.88
C ASP A 400 -20.20 8.02 25.20
N ASN A 401 -20.73 6.85 25.60
CA ASN A 401 -20.48 5.54 24.98
C ASN A 401 -21.68 4.94 24.23
N ASP A 402 -22.84 5.62 24.20
CA ASP A 402 -24.04 5.20 23.46
C ASP A 402 -23.71 4.95 21.97
N VAL A 403 -24.25 3.87 21.39
CA VAL A 403 -24.02 3.46 19.99
C VAL A 403 -25.31 3.10 19.24
N ASP A 404 -25.30 3.36 17.93
CA ASP A 404 -26.33 2.89 16.99
C ASP A 404 -26.18 1.38 16.70
N MET A 405 -24.96 0.83 16.77
CA MET A 405 -24.65 -0.56 16.39
C MET A 405 -23.29 -1.06 16.91
N VAL A 406 -23.08 -2.39 16.91
CA VAL A 406 -21.82 -3.06 17.31
C VAL A 406 -21.34 -4.02 16.23
N PHE A 407 -20.03 -4.07 16.00
CA PHE A 407 -19.36 -4.97 15.05
C PHE A 407 -18.22 -5.77 15.70
N ASN A 408 -18.13 -7.07 15.44
CA ASN A 408 -16.98 -7.90 15.82
C ASN A 408 -16.66 -8.94 14.73
N ASN A 409 -15.38 -9.20 14.50
CA ASN A 409 -14.92 -10.24 13.58
C ASN A 409 -15.12 -11.63 14.22
N PRO A 410 -15.61 -12.63 13.46
CA PRO A 410 -15.87 -13.96 14.01
C PRO A 410 -14.56 -14.67 14.44
N GLY A 411 -13.40 -14.23 13.95
CA GLY A 411 -12.08 -14.70 14.39
C GLY A 411 -11.73 -14.34 15.85
N GLY A 412 -12.37 -13.31 16.41
CA GLY A 412 -12.24 -12.90 17.81
C GLY A 412 -13.01 -13.80 18.79
N ILE A 413 -13.98 -14.60 18.30
CA ILE A 413 -14.87 -15.44 19.12
C ILE A 413 -14.39 -16.90 19.06
N ARG A 414 -13.88 -17.44 20.18
CA ARG A 414 -12.89 -18.54 20.12
C ARG A 414 -13.36 -19.94 20.48
N ILE A 415 -14.44 -20.07 21.23
CA ILE A 415 -14.98 -21.38 21.65
C ILE A 415 -16.50 -21.42 21.50
N ASP A 416 -17.06 -22.61 21.37
CA ASP A 416 -18.49 -22.89 21.48
C ASP A 416 -18.79 -23.42 22.88
N TRP A 417 -19.98 -23.18 23.41
CA TRP A 417 -20.41 -23.71 24.71
C TRP A 417 -21.84 -24.24 24.63
N CYS A 418 -21.97 -25.56 24.81
CA CYS A 418 -23.21 -26.29 24.56
C CYS A 418 -23.49 -27.32 25.65
N ASP A 419 -24.75 -27.74 25.77
CA ASP A 419 -25.13 -28.85 26.65
C ASP A 419 -24.71 -30.21 26.07
N LYS A 420 -24.62 -31.21 26.94
CA LYS A 420 -24.92 -32.60 26.60
C LYS A 420 -25.28 -33.39 27.84
N GLU A 421 -26.07 -34.45 27.66
CA GLU A 421 -26.36 -35.41 28.73
C GLU A 421 -25.06 -36.04 29.27
N ASP A 422 -24.88 -36.06 30.59
CA ASP A 422 -23.71 -36.66 31.25
C ASP A 422 -23.71 -38.19 31.06
N PRO A 423 -22.73 -38.77 30.34
CA PRO A 423 -22.63 -40.21 30.17
C PRO A 423 -22.46 -40.98 31.48
N ALA A 424 -22.00 -40.33 32.55
CA ALA A 424 -21.90 -40.92 33.88
C ALA A 424 -23.21 -40.83 34.69
N ASN A 425 -24.09 -39.86 34.40
CA ASN A 425 -25.30 -39.56 35.16
C ASN A 425 -26.48 -39.17 34.23
N PRO A 426 -27.13 -40.14 33.56
CA PRO A 426 -28.26 -39.88 32.67
C PRO A 426 -29.38 -39.05 33.31
N GLY A 427 -29.95 -38.12 32.55
CA GLY A 427 -30.88 -37.10 33.02
C GLY A 427 -30.24 -35.86 33.66
N THR A 428 -28.90 -35.78 33.71
CA THR A 428 -28.15 -34.55 34.07
C THR A 428 -27.29 -34.08 32.90
N TYR A 429 -26.89 -32.81 32.88
CA TYR A 429 -26.24 -32.18 31.73
C TYR A 429 -24.92 -31.52 32.12
N ILE A 430 -23.93 -31.62 31.23
CA ILE A 430 -22.57 -31.10 31.38
C ILE A 430 -22.16 -30.26 30.17
N TRP A 431 -21.26 -29.31 30.38
CA TRP A 431 -20.75 -28.46 29.31
C TRP A 431 -19.88 -29.24 28.31
N THR A 432 -20.06 -28.95 27.03
CA THR A 432 -19.16 -29.33 25.95
C THR A 432 -18.83 -28.14 25.05
N SER A 433 -17.67 -28.19 24.40
CA SER A 433 -17.23 -27.25 23.36
C SER A 433 -17.11 -27.93 21.98
N THR A 434 -17.69 -29.12 21.83
CA THR A 434 -17.67 -29.88 20.57
C THR A 434 -18.87 -29.46 19.71
N ALA A 435 -18.64 -28.67 18.67
CA ALA A 435 -19.68 -28.11 17.81
C ALA A 435 -20.70 -29.13 17.23
N SER A 436 -20.32 -30.42 17.07
CA SER A 436 -21.24 -31.48 16.61
C SER A 436 -22.16 -32.07 17.69
N GLU A 437 -21.95 -31.69 18.96
CA GLU A 437 -22.84 -32.03 20.08
C GLU A 437 -23.87 -30.90 20.32
N CYS A 438 -23.69 -29.73 19.71
CA CYS A 438 -24.55 -28.55 19.86
C CYS A 438 -25.79 -28.59 18.97
N GLN A 439 -26.86 -27.99 19.46
CA GLN A 439 -28.02 -27.52 18.71
C GLN A 439 -27.71 -26.11 18.16
N ALA A 440 -28.27 -25.75 17.00
CA ALA A 440 -28.06 -24.43 16.42
C ALA A 440 -29.02 -23.37 16.99
N GLU A 441 -30.23 -23.81 17.34
CA GLU A 441 -31.33 -23.01 17.87
C GLU A 441 -32.23 -23.92 18.74
N GLY A 442 -33.00 -23.30 19.64
CA GLY A 442 -33.96 -23.95 20.52
C GLY A 442 -33.62 -23.75 22.01
N VAL A 443 -34.65 -23.59 22.84
CA VAL A 443 -34.50 -23.56 24.30
C VAL A 443 -34.47 -25.00 24.82
N TRP A 444 -33.47 -25.32 25.65
CA TRP A 444 -33.35 -26.65 26.26
C TRP A 444 -34.55 -26.99 27.15
N THR A 445 -34.92 -28.28 27.18
CA THR A 445 -36.01 -28.78 28.04
C THR A 445 -35.58 -29.11 29.47
N HIS A 446 -34.29 -29.00 29.78
CA HIS A 446 -33.74 -29.19 31.13
C HIS A 446 -33.48 -27.86 31.83
N ASP A 447 -33.05 -27.93 33.10
CA ASP A 447 -32.71 -26.76 33.90
C ASP A 447 -31.57 -25.94 33.23
N PRO A 448 -31.58 -24.60 33.31
CA PRO A 448 -30.54 -23.77 32.70
C PRO A 448 -29.13 -24.11 33.19
N MET A 449 -28.11 -23.75 32.42
CA MET A 449 -26.71 -23.99 32.77
C MET A 449 -25.98 -22.70 33.12
N VAL A 450 -25.10 -22.78 34.12
CA VAL A 450 -24.30 -21.65 34.61
C VAL A 450 -23.09 -21.39 33.71
N LEU A 451 -22.93 -20.14 33.29
CA LEU A 451 -21.74 -19.61 32.63
C LEU A 451 -20.78 -19.06 33.69
N THR A 452 -19.51 -19.48 33.65
CA THR A 452 -18.48 -18.99 34.57
C THR A 452 -17.57 -17.94 33.92
N TYR A 453 -16.80 -17.22 34.72
CA TYR A 453 -15.78 -16.29 34.23
C TYR A 453 -14.80 -16.97 33.26
N GLY A 454 -14.31 -18.17 33.60
CA GLY A 454 -13.39 -18.94 32.76
C GLY A 454 -14.00 -19.34 31.41
N MET A 455 -15.30 -19.65 31.38
CA MET A 455 -16.02 -19.94 30.14
C MET A 455 -16.12 -18.70 29.25
N LEU A 456 -16.55 -17.56 29.79
CA LEU A 456 -16.66 -16.30 29.04
C LEU A 456 -15.30 -15.81 28.54
N PHE A 457 -14.25 -15.94 29.37
CA PHE A 457 -12.89 -15.65 28.97
C PHE A 457 -12.45 -16.52 27.77
N GLN A 458 -12.80 -17.80 27.73
CA GLN A 458 -12.46 -18.66 26.59
C GLN A 458 -13.24 -18.31 25.32
N ILE A 459 -14.36 -17.56 25.41
CA ILE A 459 -15.05 -16.98 24.25
C ILE A 459 -14.26 -15.78 23.72
N LEU A 460 -13.88 -14.83 24.59
CA LEU A 460 -13.19 -13.58 24.27
C LEU A 460 -11.83 -13.45 25.00
N PRO A 461 -10.79 -14.22 24.62
CA PRO A 461 -9.57 -14.31 25.41
C PRO A 461 -8.57 -13.17 25.20
N PHE A 462 -8.83 -12.24 24.28
CA PHE A 462 -7.80 -11.32 23.79
C PHE A 462 -7.52 -10.11 24.67
N GLY A 463 -8.44 -9.75 25.57
CA GLY A 463 -8.33 -8.51 26.34
C GLY A 463 -8.45 -7.24 25.48
N ASN A 464 -9.17 -7.33 24.36
CA ASN A 464 -9.41 -6.18 23.49
C ASN A 464 -10.27 -5.14 24.23
N ASP A 465 -9.96 -3.86 24.07
CA ASP A 465 -10.84 -2.78 24.53
C ASP A 465 -12.06 -2.65 23.63
N THR A 466 -13.17 -2.23 24.23
CA THR A 466 -14.36 -1.76 23.52
C THR A 466 -14.09 -0.36 22.98
N VAL A 467 -14.01 -0.23 21.66
CA VAL A 467 -13.80 1.05 20.96
C VAL A 467 -15.13 1.57 20.48
N VAL A 468 -15.48 2.80 20.85
CA VAL A 468 -16.61 3.55 20.27
C VAL A 468 -16.07 4.62 19.34
N ALA A 469 -16.60 4.67 18.11
CA ALA A 469 -16.15 5.56 17.04
C ALA A 469 -17.32 5.96 16.12
N ASP A 470 -17.06 6.87 15.20
CA ASP A 470 -18.03 7.33 14.20
C ASP A 470 -17.67 6.79 12.80
N MET A 471 -18.68 6.36 12.01
CA MET A 471 -18.55 5.98 10.60
C MET A 471 -19.75 6.52 9.80
N THR A 472 -19.59 6.84 8.50
CA THR A 472 -20.74 7.13 7.63
C THR A 472 -21.49 5.85 7.25
N GLY A 473 -22.76 5.97 6.88
CA GLY A 473 -23.50 4.83 6.34
C GLY A 473 -22.84 4.24 5.09
N ALA A 474 -22.19 5.06 4.26
CA ALA A 474 -21.43 4.58 3.11
C ALA A 474 -20.22 3.71 3.51
N GLU A 475 -19.46 4.13 4.53
CA GLU A 475 -18.35 3.36 5.10
C GLU A 475 -18.83 2.04 5.75
N ILE A 476 -20.01 2.04 6.37
CA ILE A 476 -20.62 0.83 6.94
C ILE A 476 -21.11 -0.13 5.85
N ILE A 477 -21.69 0.37 4.75
CA ILE A 477 -22.04 -0.48 3.59
C ILE A 477 -20.77 -1.11 3.00
N ASP A 478 -19.67 -0.37 2.92
CA ASP A 478 -18.39 -0.91 2.43
C ASP A 478 -17.83 -2.02 3.36
N LEU A 479 -17.89 -1.81 4.68
CA LEU A 479 -17.58 -2.85 5.68
C LEU A 479 -18.41 -4.13 5.49
N LEU A 480 -19.72 -3.98 5.22
CA LEU A 480 -20.63 -5.11 5.00
C LEU A 480 -20.40 -5.79 3.63
N ASN A 481 -20.07 -5.03 2.59
CA ASN A 481 -19.63 -5.57 1.30
C ASN A 481 -18.34 -6.38 1.46
N GLN A 482 -17.39 -5.90 2.26
CA GLN A 482 -16.17 -6.63 2.59
C GLN A 482 -16.48 -7.92 3.37
N SER A 483 -17.35 -7.87 4.38
CA SER A 483 -17.89 -9.03 5.10
C SER A 483 -18.49 -10.08 4.14
N ALA A 484 -19.27 -9.65 3.14
CA ALA A 484 -19.90 -10.53 2.15
C ALA A 484 -18.91 -11.36 1.32
N THR A 485 -17.63 -10.99 1.24
CA THR A 485 -16.61 -11.82 0.57
C THR A 485 -16.28 -13.11 1.34
N LEU A 486 -16.63 -13.17 2.63
CA LEU A 486 -16.29 -14.22 3.61
C LEU A 486 -14.78 -14.51 3.77
N PHE A 487 -13.91 -13.59 3.34
CA PHE A 487 -12.46 -13.76 3.40
C PHE A 487 -11.91 -13.99 4.83
N LYS A 488 -12.60 -13.45 5.84
CA LYS A 488 -12.40 -13.68 7.28
C LYS A 488 -13.73 -13.91 8.02
N GLY A 489 -14.65 -14.59 7.34
CA GLY A 489 -15.99 -14.85 7.85
C GLY A 489 -16.94 -13.64 7.77
N ALA A 490 -18.16 -13.83 8.25
CA ALA A 490 -19.18 -12.77 8.30
C ALA A 490 -19.04 -11.95 9.58
N ILE A 491 -18.97 -10.62 9.46
CA ILE A 491 -18.90 -9.73 10.62
C ILE A 491 -20.19 -9.83 11.44
N GLN A 492 -20.03 -10.05 12.75
CA GLN A 492 -21.12 -10.25 13.70
C GLN A 492 -21.67 -8.89 14.14
N VAL A 493 -22.99 -8.77 14.31
CA VAL A 493 -23.65 -7.47 14.51
C VAL A 493 -24.73 -7.44 15.60
N SER A 494 -24.96 -6.26 16.16
CA SER A 494 -26.19 -5.87 16.87
C SER A 494 -26.49 -4.39 16.60
N GLY A 495 -27.74 -3.94 16.76
CA GLY A 495 -28.23 -2.62 16.33
C GLY A 495 -28.34 -2.41 14.81
N ILE A 496 -27.79 -3.33 14.00
CA ILE A 496 -27.86 -3.34 12.54
C ILE A 496 -28.16 -4.76 12.04
N ARG A 497 -28.88 -4.88 10.93
CA ARG A 497 -29.10 -6.14 10.20
C ARG A 497 -28.86 -5.97 8.71
N TYR A 498 -28.44 -7.05 8.04
CA TYR A 498 -28.15 -7.03 6.62
C TYR A 498 -28.36 -8.39 5.94
N LYS A 499 -28.61 -8.33 4.63
CA LYS A 499 -28.52 -9.49 3.74
C LYS A 499 -27.23 -9.42 2.95
N PHE A 500 -26.72 -10.58 2.54
CA PHE A 500 -25.59 -10.64 1.61
C PHE A 500 -25.69 -11.82 0.64
N TYR A 501 -25.04 -11.67 -0.51
CA TYR A 501 -24.81 -12.74 -1.46
C TYR A 501 -23.31 -12.86 -1.75
N ARG A 502 -22.87 -14.06 -2.13
CA ARG A 502 -21.49 -14.40 -2.48
C ARG A 502 -21.50 -15.56 -3.45
N TYR A 503 -20.97 -15.34 -4.65
CA TYR A 503 -20.82 -16.34 -5.71
C TYR A 503 -19.34 -16.51 -6.07
N SER A 504 -18.89 -17.75 -6.15
CA SER A 504 -17.51 -18.13 -6.48
C SER A 504 -17.50 -19.41 -7.30
N ASP A 505 -16.48 -19.58 -8.13
CA ASP A 505 -16.25 -20.79 -8.90
C ASP A 505 -14.85 -21.36 -8.60
N ALA A 506 -14.39 -22.30 -9.42
CA ALA A 506 -13.06 -22.90 -9.33
C ALA A 506 -12.09 -22.39 -10.42
N LEU A 507 -12.41 -21.28 -11.10
CA LEU A 507 -11.50 -20.67 -12.07
C LEU A 507 -10.34 -19.97 -11.33
N PRO A 508 -9.16 -19.84 -11.97
CA PRO A 508 -8.03 -19.18 -11.34
C PRO A 508 -8.33 -17.71 -11.08
N GLY A 509 -7.93 -17.19 -9.92
CA GLY A 509 -8.05 -15.78 -9.58
C GLY A 509 -8.34 -15.53 -8.11
N PRO A 510 -8.46 -14.26 -7.71
CA PRO A 510 -8.91 -13.89 -6.39
C PRO A 510 -10.42 -14.14 -6.24
N GLN A 511 -10.76 -14.91 -5.21
CA GLN A 511 -12.05 -15.09 -4.52
C GLN A 511 -13.14 -14.02 -4.70
N PRO A 512 -14.37 -14.33 -4.24
CA PRO A 512 -15.58 -14.50 -5.08
C PRO A 512 -15.68 -13.55 -6.29
N TRP A 513 -16.27 -14.03 -7.38
CA TRP A 513 -16.45 -13.23 -8.61
C TRP A 513 -17.67 -12.30 -8.57
N ALA A 514 -18.59 -12.52 -7.63
CA ALA A 514 -19.66 -11.58 -7.31
C ALA A 514 -20.00 -11.67 -5.83
N TRP A 515 -20.16 -10.52 -5.19
CA TRP A 515 -20.53 -10.41 -3.78
C TRP A 515 -21.19 -9.06 -3.52
N GLY A 516 -21.86 -8.94 -2.37
CA GLY A 516 -22.33 -7.66 -1.88
C GLY A 516 -23.33 -7.79 -0.74
N ALA A 517 -23.36 -6.77 0.12
CA ALA A 517 -24.40 -6.59 1.12
C ALA A 517 -25.55 -5.75 0.57
N TYR A 518 -26.76 -5.99 1.06
CA TYR A 518 -27.99 -5.30 0.65
C TYR A 518 -29.09 -5.40 1.70
N ASP A 519 -30.19 -4.67 1.49
CA ASP A 519 -31.31 -4.52 2.45
C ASP A 519 -30.80 -4.21 3.88
N VAL A 520 -29.75 -3.38 3.98
CA VAL A 520 -29.10 -3.00 5.25
C VAL A 520 -30.02 -2.06 6.04
N GLN A 521 -30.31 -2.42 7.28
CA GLN A 521 -31.19 -1.66 8.16
C GLN A 521 -30.58 -1.46 9.54
N VAL A 522 -30.70 -0.24 10.06
CA VAL A 522 -30.28 0.15 11.41
C VAL A 522 -31.53 0.23 12.30
N TYR A 523 -31.40 -0.22 13.55
CA TYR A 523 -32.47 -0.12 14.54
C TYR A 523 -32.44 1.27 15.18
N ASP A 524 -33.50 2.04 14.97
CA ASP A 524 -33.65 3.38 15.49
C ASP A 524 -34.37 3.35 16.85
N ARG A 525 -33.61 3.62 17.93
CA ARG A 525 -34.11 3.56 19.32
C ARG A 525 -35.19 4.59 19.64
N GLU A 526 -35.27 5.70 18.89
CA GLU A 526 -36.28 6.74 19.12
C GLU A 526 -37.65 6.36 18.54
N SER A 527 -37.68 5.73 17.37
CA SER A 527 -38.90 5.32 16.68
C SER A 527 -39.31 3.86 16.88
N ASP A 528 -38.48 3.05 17.55
CA ASP A 528 -38.68 1.60 17.76
C ASP A 528 -38.87 0.85 16.42
N ALA A 529 -38.00 1.16 15.46
CA ALA A 529 -38.16 0.72 14.07
C ALA A 529 -36.83 0.40 13.37
N TRP A 530 -36.89 -0.55 12.43
CA TRP A 530 -35.79 -0.85 11.51
C TRP A 530 -35.87 0.07 10.28
N LEU A 531 -34.95 1.03 10.20
CA LEU A 531 -34.86 1.99 9.09
C LEU A 531 -33.75 1.57 8.12
N PRO A 532 -33.91 1.80 6.79
CA PRO A 532 -32.80 1.65 5.85
C PRO A 532 -31.60 2.52 6.27
N ILE A 533 -30.38 2.02 6.07
CA ILE A 533 -29.18 2.81 6.32
C ILE A 533 -29.11 4.01 5.37
N ASP A 534 -28.84 5.21 5.89
CA ASP A 534 -28.59 6.41 5.10
C ASP A 534 -27.08 6.55 4.86
N PRO A 535 -26.59 6.48 3.60
CA PRO A 535 -25.17 6.57 3.31
C PRO A 535 -24.54 7.91 3.69
N ASN A 536 -25.35 8.98 3.82
CA ASN A 536 -24.90 10.32 4.20
C ASN A 536 -24.90 10.55 5.72
N ARG A 537 -25.66 9.76 6.49
CA ARG A 537 -25.68 9.86 7.96
C ARG A 537 -24.37 9.34 8.55
N THR A 538 -23.87 10.03 9.58
CA THR A 538 -22.85 9.46 10.48
C THR A 538 -23.56 8.69 11.59
N TYR A 539 -23.08 7.47 11.83
CA TYR A 539 -23.54 6.57 12.88
C TYR A 539 -22.42 6.35 13.89
N ARG A 540 -22.80 6.10 15.13
CA ARG A 540 -21.88 5.77 16.21
C ARG A 540 -21.82 4.25 16.40
N ILE A 541 -20.63 3.70 16.30
CA ILE A 541 -20.40 2.26 16.21
C ILE A 541 -19.48 1.82 17.36
N ALA A 542 -19.75 0.65 17.95
CA ALA A 542 -18.77 -0.03 18.80
C ALA A 542 -18.09 -1.17 18.06
N THR A 543 -16.82 -1.40 18.35
CA THR A 543 -16.07 -2.58 17.91
C THR A 543 -14.93 -2.87 18.88
N ASN A 544 -14.01 -3.78 18.53
CA ASN A 544 -12.84 -4.08 19.34
C ASN A 544 -11.60 -3.29 18.88
N SER A 545 -10.65 -3.06 19.79
CA SER A 545 -9.40 -2.33 19.53
C SER A 545 -8.43 -2.99 18.56
N PHE A 546 -8.66 -4.26 18.20
CA PHE A 546 -7.97 -4.91 17.09
C PHE A 546 -8.56 -4.39 15.77
N LEU A 547 -9.89 -4.37 15.59
CA LEU A 547 -10.55 -3.92 14.36
C LEU A 547 -10.42 -2.41 14.09
N ALA A 548 -10.60 -1.53 15.09
CA ALA A 548 -10.51 -0.08 14.90
C ALA A 548 -9.40 0.55 15.77
N PRO A 549 -8.61 1.51 15.25
CA PRO A 549 -8.67 2.15 13.92
C PRO A 549 -8.00 1.32 12.81
N ALA A 550 -7.49 0.14 13.15
CA ALA A 550 -6.47 -0.54 12.37
C ALA A 550 -6.96 -1.25 11.09
N GLY A 551 -8.25 -1.59 11.01
CA GLY A 551 -8.80 -2.46 9.96
C GLY A 551 -8.24 -3.88 9.99
N GLN A 552 -8.00 -4.43 11.18
CA GLN A 552 -7.41 -5.75 11.37
C GLN A 552 -8.30 -6.89 10.86
N ASP A 553 -7.70 -8.09 10.78
CA ASP A 553 -8.23 -9.21 9.97
C ASP A 553 -8.52 -8.77 8.52
N GLY A 554 -7.90 -7.67 8.06
CA GLY A 554 -8.16 -7.05 6.76
C GLY A 554 -9.51 -6.36 6.62
N PHE A 555 -10.29 -6.14 7.69
CA PHE A 555 -11.53 -5.33 7.67
C PHE A 555 -11.22 -3.82 7.53
N ILE A 556 -10.55 -3.44 6.43
CA ILE A 556 -9.96 -2.11 6.20
C ILE A 556 -10.94 -0.95 6.29
N ALA A 557 -12.25 -1.18 6.15
CA ALA A 557 -13.27 -0.15 6.31
C ALA A 557 -13.25 0.50 7.72
N PHE A 558 -12.80 -0.19 8.77
CA PHE A 558 -12.62 0.43 10.10
C PHE A 558 -11.52 1.50 10.16
N LYS A 559 -10.68 1.64 9.12
CA LYS A 559 -9.73 2.76 9.04
C LYS A 559 -10.41 4.09 8.79
N TYR A 560 -11.66 4.09 8.29
CA TYR A 560 -12.50 5.29 8.19
C TYR A 560 -13.08 5.75 9.55
N ALA A 561 -12.99 4.91 10.59
CA ALA A 561 -13.48 5.23 11.91
C ALA A 561 -12.80 6.49 12.46
N ARG A 562 -13.60 7.46 12.91
CA ARG A 562 -13.16 8.75 13.46
C ARG A 562 -13.68 8.92 14.89
N ASN A 563 -13.18 9.92 15.62
CA ASN A 563 -13.61 10.24 17.00
C ASN A 563 -13.54 9.04 17.97
N LEU A 564 -12.47 8.24 17.88
CA LEU A 564 -12.30 7.02 18.68
C LEU A 564 -12.21 7.30 20.19
N SER A 565 -12.86 6.45 20.97
CA SER A 565 -12.84 6.42 22.44
C SER A 565 -12.78 4.97 22.92
N TYR A 566 -12.08 4.73 24.03
CA TYR A 566 -11.83 3.38 24.57
C TYR A 566 -12.56 3.24 25.91
N TRP A 567 -13.38 2.20 26.03
CA TRP A 567 -14.29 1.98 27.17
C TRP A 567 -13.96 0.73 27.99
N GLY A 568 -12.69 0.33 27.94
CA GLY A 568 -12.14 -0.81 28.68
C GLY A 568 -12.44 -2.16 28.06
N ASP A 569 -11.89 -3.19 28.71
CA ASP A 569 -11.92 -4.59 28.27
C ASP A 569 -13.34 -5.09 27.91
N MET A 570 -13.47 -5.59 26.69
CA MET A 570 -14.73 -6.05 26.09
C MET A 570 -15.34 -7.28 26.78
N LEU A 571 -14.52 -8.14 27.38
CA LEU A 571 -15.03 -9.29 28.15
C LEU A 571 -15.72 -8.80 29.43
N ASN A 572 -15.23 -7.74 30.08
CA ASN A 572 -15.91 -7.15 31.24
C ASN A 572 -17.28 -6.56 30.86
N VAL A 573 -17.38 -5.87 29.72
CA VAL A 573 -18.67 -5.37 29.18
C VAL A 573 -19.67 -6.51 28.99
N VAL A 574 -19.22 -7.65 28.46
CA VAL A 574 -20.05 -8.85 28.32
C VAL A 574 -20.44 -9.43 29.69
N ILE A 575 -19.48 -9.57 30.63
CA ILE A 575 -19.72 -10.10 31.98
C ILE A 575 -20.81 -9.32 32.72
N ASP A 576 -20.77 -7.98 32.69
CA ASP A 576 -21.72 -7.15 33.43
C ASP A 576 -23.14 -7.18 32.84
N TRP A 577 -23.28 -7.50 31.56
CA TRP A 577 -24.58 -7.84 30.98
C TRP A 577 -25.02 -9.27 31.33
N VAL A 578 -24.12 -10.27 31.25
CA VAL A 578 -24.44 -11.68 31.56
C VAL A 578 -24.86 -11.86 33.03
N ARG A 579 -24.33 -11.04 33.95
CA ARG A 579 -24.75 -10.98 35.38
C ARG A 579 -26.23 -10.67 35.60
N ARG A 580 -26.95 -10.19 34.59
CA ARG A 580 -28.39 -9.92 34.66
C ARG A 580 -29.21 -11.23 34.54
N TYR A 581 -28.66 -12.30 33.96
CA TYR A 581 -29.36 -13.57 33.74
C TYR A 581 -29.20 -14.54 34.91
N THR A 582 -30.31 -14.91 35.51
CA THR A 582 -30.39 -15.79 36.69
C THR A 582 -30.86 -17.19 36.31
N VAL A 583 -30.87 -18.14 37.26
CA VAL A 583 -31.43 -19.48 37.01
C VAL A 583 -32.93 -19.45 36.67
N ASP A 584 -33.68 -18.49 37.20
CA ASP A 584 -35.11 -18.33 36.93
C ASP A 584 -35.36 -17.54 35.62
N GLU A 585 -34.46 -16.61 35.29
CA GLU A 585 -34.48 -15.78 34.08
C GLU A 585 -33.16 -15.94 33.30
N PRO A 586 -32.93 -17.09 32.64
CA PRO A 586 -31.71 -17.36 31.88
C PRO A 586 -31.74 -16.71 30.49
N TYR A 587 -30.57 -16.55 29.86
CA TYR A 587 -30.49 -16.17 28.45
C TYR A 587 -31.14 -17.24 27.55
N ARG A 588 -32.00 -16.81 26.62
CA ARG A 588 -32.78 -17.67 25.72
C ARG A 588 -32.74 -17.18 24.26
N GLY A 589 -31.60 -16.65 23.83
CA GLY A 589 -31.46 -16.01 22.51
C GLY A 589 -32.06 -14.59 22.43
N PRO A 590 -31.87 -13.87 21.31
CA PRO A 590 -32.22 -12.44 21.18
C PRO A 590 -33.69 -12.10 21.48
N LYS A 591 -34.63 -13.00 21.18
CA LYS A 591 -36.07 -12.82 21.42
C LYS A 591 -36.60 -13.59 22.62
N GLY A 592 -35.75 -14.36 23.31
CA GLY A 592 -36.14 -15.22 24.44
C GLY A 592 -36.87 -16.52 24.06
N ASP A 593 -36.95 -16.85 22.78
CA ASP A 593 -37.63 -18.03 22.21
C ASP A 593 -36.67 -19.14 21.75
N GLY A 594 -35.35 -18.93 21.91
CA GLY A 594 -34.29 -19.84 21.50
C GLY A 594 -33.86 -19.72 20.03
N LEU A 595 -34.46 -18.81 19.26
CA LEU A 595 -34.19 -18.65 17.82
C LEU A 595 -33.31 -17.42 17.55
N LEU A 596 -32.64 -17.41 16.40
CA LEU A 596 -32.00 -16.22 15.85
C LEU A 596 -33.05 -15.21 15.35
N ASP A 597 -32.61 -13.97 15.10
CA ASP A 597 -33.49 -12.89 14.68
C ASP A 597 -33.31 -12.44 13.23
N ASP A 598 -32.66 -13.28 12.42
CA ASP A 598 -32.34 -13.08 11.00
C ASP A 598 -31.48 -11.83 10.72
N ARG A 599 -30.68 -11.37 11.70
CA ARG A 599 -29.86 -10.16 11.55
C ARG A 599 -28.74 -10.29 10.51
N ILE A 600 -28.25 -11.49 10.23
CA ILE A 600 -27.31 -11.77 9.14
C ILE A 600 -27.87 -12.86 8.21
N THR A 601 -28.50 -12.49 7.09
CA THR A 601 -29.01 -13.47 6.12
C THR A 601 -28.07 -13.66 4.93
N ARG A 602 -27.66 -14.90 4.63
CA ARG A 602 -27.03 -15.26 3.35
C ARG A 602 -28.09 -15.69 2.32
N GLU A 603 -28.14 -15.02 1.18
CA GLU A 603 -29.12 -15.26 0.13
C GLU A 603 -28.48 -15.93 -1.10
N GLY A 604 -28.66 -17.25 -1.18
CA GLY A 604 -28.03 -18.12 -2.17
C GLY A 604 -26.81 -18.87 -1.64
N THR A 605 -26.16 -19.59 -2.56
CA THR A 605 -24.98 -20.44 -2.32
C THR A 605 -23.78 -19.90 -3.07
N ASP A 606 -22.58 -20.49 -2.91
CA ASP A 606 -21.42 -20.10 -3.73
C ASP A 606 -21.65 -20.28 -5.24
N ALA A 607 -22.57 -21.16 -5.65
CA ALA A 607 -22.89 -21.39 -7.05
C ALA A 607 -23.90 -20.40 -7.66
N GLY A 608 -24.58 -19.59 -6.85
CA GLY A 608 -25.64 -18.68 -7.31
C GLY A 608 -26.79 -18.51 -6.31
N GLY A 609 -27.70 -17.59 -6.62
CA GLY A 609 -28.83 -17.22 -5.77
C GLY A 609 -29.83 -16.27 -6.47
N PRO A 610 -30.70 -15.59 -5.70
CA PRO A 610 -31.75 -14.71 -6.26
C PRO A 610 -31.23 -13.35 -6.76
N ILE A 611 -30.01 -12.96 -6.41
CA ILE A 611 -29.38 -11.72 -6.86
C ILE A 611 -28.62 -11.98 -8.15
N ILE A 612 -28.77 -11.08 -9.13
CA ILE A 612 -28.18 -11.21 -10.45
C ILE A 612 -27.03 -10.19 -10.57
N PRO A 613 -25.76 -10.64 -10.67
CA PRO A 613 -24.62 -9.74 -10.71
C PRO A 613 -24.34 -9.25 -12.14
N LEU A 614 -24.27 -7.93 -12.29
CA LEU A 614 -23.65 -7.26 -13.43
C LEU A 614 -22.21 -6.88 -13.02
N THR A 615 -21.22 -7.37 -13.76
CA THR A 615 -19.80 -7.03 -13.56
C THR A 615 -19.40 -5.91 -14.51
N ILE A 616 -18.71 -4.89 -14.01
CA ILE A 616 -18.13 -3.80 -14.77
C ILE A 616 -16.62 -3.87 -14.57
N LEU A 617 -15.90 -4.29 -15.60
CA LEU A 617 -14.44 -4.23 -15.65
C LEU A 617 -14.02 -2.92 -16.28
N HIS A 618 -13.03 -2.25 -15.70
CA HIS A 618 -12.53 -0.99 -16.24
C HIS A 618 -11.05 -0.74 -16.01
N HIS A 619 -10.45 0.02 -16.92
CA HIS A 619 -9.18 0.68 -16.68
C HIS A 619 -9.26 2.12 -17.19
N ASN A 620 -8.21 2.89 -16.97
CA ASN A 620 -8.11 4.28 -17.36
C ASN A 620 -6.63 4.63 -17.56
N ASP A 621 -6.35 5.74 -18.25
CA ASP A 621 -5.01 6.31 -18.32
C ASP A 621 -3.95 5.28 -18.78
N SER A 622 -4.24 4.53 -19.85
CA SER A 622 -3.30 3.54 -20.40
C SER A 622 -2.06 4.19 -20.98
N HIS A 623 -2.15 5.44 -21.48
CA HIS A 623 -1.03 6.22 -22.04
C HIS A 623 -0.16 5.38 -22.98
N GLY A 624 -0.80 4.70 -23.94
CA GLY A 624 -0.13 3.94 -25.00
C GLY A 624 0.51 2.61 -24.63
N ARG A 625 0.61 2.25 -23.35
CA ARG A 625 1.46 1.14 -22.87
C ARG A 625 0.96 -0.25 -23.24
N LEU A 626 1.21 -0.66 -24.48
CA LEU A 626 0.70 -1.90 -25.03
C LEU A 626 1.46 -3.17 -24.60
N LEU A 627 2.80 -3.10 -24.52
CA LEU A 627 3.66 -4.25 -24.24
C LEU A 627 4.31 -4.17 -22.85
N GLN A 628 4.66 -5.33 -22.30
CA GLN A 628 5.42 -5.42 -21.05
C GLN A 628 6.82 -4.79 -21.21
N SER A 629 7.27 -4.05 -20.19
CA SER A 629 8.61 -3.45 -20.13
C SER A 629 9.33 -3.83 -18.84
N GLY A 630 10.19 -4.85 -18.90
CA GLY A 630 10.83 -5.43 -17.73
C GLY A 630 9.79 -6.01 -16.76
N THR A 631 9.77 -5.52 -15.53
CA THR A 631 8.75 -5.84 -14.51
C THR A 631 7.49 -4.98 -14.59
N THR A 632 7.43 -3.98 -15.48
CA THR A 632 6.26 -3.11 -15.65
C THR A 632 5.29 -3.76 -16.63
N ALA A 633 4.03 -3.93 -16.20
CA ALA A 633 2.97 -4.47 -17.04
C ALA A 633 2.65 -3.58 -18.25
N GLY A 634 2.24 -4.22 -19.34
CA GLY A 634 1.58 -3.59 -20.48
C GLY A 634 0.14 -4.06 -20.64
N TYR A 635 -0.54 -3.52 -21.64
CA TYR A 635 -1.89 -3.92 -21.99
C TYR A 635 -2.01 -5.41 -22.31
N THR A 636 -0.96 -6.03 -22.86
CA THR A 636 -0.89 -7.49 -23.05
C THR A 636 -1.03 -8.30 -21.76
N ASN A 637 -0.46 -7.84 -20.63
CA ASN A 637 -0.66 -8.48 -19.32
C ASN A 637 -2.09 -8.24 -18.80
N LEU A 638 -2.57 -6.99 -18.92
CA LEU A 638 -3.93 -6.60 -18.52
C LEU A 638 -5.00 -7.38 -19.31
N ALA A 639 -4.78 -7.66 -20.60
CA ALA A 639 -5.68 -8.45 -21.43
C ALA A 639 -5.85 -9.89 -20.91
N THR A 640 -4.79 -10.52 -20.38
CA THR A 640 -4.88 -11.83 -19.71
C THR A 640 -5.78 -11.75 -18.48
N LEU A 641 -5.62 -10.72 -17.65
CA LEU A 641 -6.46 -10.49 -16.48
C LEU A 641 -7.92 -10.20 -16.86
N ILE A 642 -8.18 -9.33 -17.85
CA ILE A 642 -9.55 -9.04 -18.36
C ILE A 642 -10.24 -10.32 -18.85
N LYS A 643 -9.53 -11.20 -19.56
CA LYS A 643 -10.08 -12.48 -20.03
C LYS A 643 -10.39 -13.43 -18.87
N ARG A 644 -9.57 -13.43 -17.82
CA ARG A 644 -9.81 -14.20 -16.59
C ARG A 644 -11.06 -13.73 -15.87
N GLU A 645 -11.16 -12.44 -15.55
CA GLU A 645 -12.33 -11.91 -14.83
C GLU A 645 -13.64 -12.05 -15.62
N ARG A 646 -13.58 -11.86 -16.95
CA ARG A 646 -14.73 -12.15 -17.83
C ARG A 646 -15.17 -13.61 -17.83
N ALA A 647 -14.27 -14.56 -17.60
CA ALA A 647 -14.63 -15.98 -17.59
C ALA A 647 -15.51 -16.36 -16.39
N HIS A 648 -15.47 -15.58 -15.30
CA HIS A 648 -16.34 -15.77 -14.15
C HIS A 648 -17.81 -15.35 -14.40
N ASN A 649 -18.05 -14.27 -15.15
CA ASN A 649 -19.42 -13.78 -15.45
C ASN A 649 -19.66 -13.48 -16.96
N PRO A 650 -19.43 -14.45 -17.86
CA PRO A 650 -19.21 -14.20 -19.29
C PRO A 650 -20.40 -13.58 -20.04
N ASN A 651 -21.62 -13.71 -19.51
CA ASN A 651 -22.83 -13.15 -20.12
C ASN A 651 -23.24 -11.79 -19.51
N ARG A 652 -22.61 -11.35 -18.41
CA ARG A 652 -22.96 -10.10 -17.70
C ARG A 652 -21.74 -9.27 -17.27
N THR A 653 -20.65 -9.34 -18.05
CA THR A 653 -19.49 -8.46 -17.86
C THR A 653 -19.41 -7.40 -18.95
N LEU A 654 -19.44 -6.13 -18.55
CA LEU A 654 -19.10 -4.98 -19.39
C LEU A 654 -17.59 -4.68 -19.27
N LEU A 655 -16.96 -4.21 -20.36
CA LEU A 655 -15.58 -3.70 -20.33
C LEU A 655 -15.52 -2.24 -20.79
N LEU A 656 -15.09 -1.34 -19.90
CA LEU A 656 -15.04 0.10 -20.13
C LEU A 656 -13.60 0.63 -20.06
N THR A 657 -13.34 1.77 -20.72
CA THR A 657 -12.12 2.55 -20.47
C THR A 657 -12.43 4.03 -20.25
N ALA A 658 -11.84 4.60 -19.19
CA ALA A 658 -12.14 5.93 -18.69
C ALA A 658 -11.18 7.02 -19.24
N GLY A 659 -10.87 7.00 -20.54
CA GLY A 659 -10.05 8.03 -21.21
C GLY A 659 -8.53 7.94 -21.00
N ASP A 660 -7.80 8.84 -21.68
CA ASP A 660 -6.32 8.92 -21.74
C ASP A 660 -5.65 7.60 -22.15
N ASN A 661 -6.14 7.08 -23.27
CA ASN A 661 -5.68 5.83 -23.85
C ASN A 661 -4.56 6.08 -24.87
N ILE A 662 -4.73 7.08 -25.75
CA ILE A 662 -3.70 7.56 -26.69
C ILE A 662 -2.78 8.61 -26.06
N GLN A 663 -1.64 8.87 -26.73
CA GLN A 663 -0.44 9.57 -26.23
C GLN A 663 0.30 8.78 -25.11
N GLY A 664 1.48 9.25 -24.71
CA GLY A 664 2.24 8.76 -23.55
C GLY A 664 3.52 7.98 -23.87
N ASP A 665 3.65 7.45 -25.10
CA ASP A 665 4.85 6.73 -25.54
C ASP A 665 5.12 6.83 -27.05
N SER A 666 6.27 6.28 -27.46
CA SER A 666 6.70 6.23 -28.87
C SER A 666 5.77 5.42 -29.78
N MET A 667 4.99 4.48 -29.25
CA MET A 667 4.04 3.67 -30.02
C MET A 667 2.85 4.54 -30.43
N MET A 668 2.25 5.26 -29.50
CA MET A 668 1.11 6.15 -29.81
C MET A 668 1.52 7.28 -30.72
N TYR A 669 2.72 7.85 -30.54
CA TYR A 669 3.24 8.86 -31.46
C TYR A 669 3.40 8.32 -32.89
N TYR A 670 4.14 7.23 -33.05
CA TYR A 670 4.55 6.73 -34.37
C TYR A 670 3.36 6.24 -35.23
N PHE A 671 2.28 5.79 -34.58
CA PHE A 671 1.06 5.30 -35.22
C PHE A 671 -0.15 6.23 -35.08
N LYS A 672 0.03 7.50 -34.68
CA LYS A 672 -1.09 8.47 -34.56
C LYS A 672 -1.88 8.66 -35.85
N SER A 673 -1.19 8.61 -37.00
CA SER A 673 -1.74 8.76 -38.34
C SER A 673 -2.09 7.43 -39.03
N ALA A 674 -2.21 6.33 -38.26
CA ALA A 674 -2.45 5.00 -38.82
C ALA A 674 -3.71 4.95 -39.72
N GLY A 675 -4.82 5.57 -39.30
CA GLY A 675 -6.06 5.67 -40.10
C GLY A 675 -5.93 6.47 -41.40
N LEU A 676 -4.83 7.21 -41.58
CA LEU A 676 -4.48 7.92 -42.82
C LEU A 676 -3.53 7.11 -43.74
N GLY A 677 -3.09 5.93 -43.30
CA GLY A 677 -2.28 5.00 -44.09
C GLY A 677 -0.76 5.19 -43.97
N TYR A 678 -0.27 5.98 -43.02
CA TYR A 678 1.17 6.24 -42.82
C TYR A 678 1.56 6.45 -41.36
N CYS A 679 2.83 6.20 -41.03
CA CYS A 679 3.44 6.53 -39.74
C CYS A 679 3.80 8.02 -39.63
N ALA A 680 4.14 8.47 -38.42
CA ALA A 680 4.55 9.86 -38.16
C ALA A 680 5.75 10.35 -39.00
N ASP A 681 6.62 9.44 -39.46
CA ASP A 681 7.75 9.72 -40.38
C ASP A 681 7.33 9.81 -41.87
N GLY A 682 6.04 9.69 -42.17
CA GLY A 682 5.49 9.64 -43.53
C GLY A 682 5.66 8.29 -44.23
N SER A 683 6.25 7.27 -43.58
CA SER A 683 6.38 5.95 -44.19
C SER A 683 5.03 5.24 -44.30
N PRO A 684 4.70 4.61 -45.45
CA PRO A 684 3.41 3.99 -45.67
C PRO A 684 3.18 2.77 -44.77
N LEU A 685 1.92 2.54 -44.41
CA LEU A 685 1.48 1.38 -43.64
C LEU A 685 0.75 0.37 -44.54
N PRO A 686 1.00 -0.94 -44.37
CA PRO A 686 0.18 -1.98 -45.02
C PRO A 686 -1.24 -1.93 -44.45
N ALA A 687 -2.23 -2.35 -45.24
CA ALA A 687 -3.66 -2.17 -44.95
C ALA A 687 -4.10 -2.71 -43.56
N ASP A 688 -3.49 -3.79 -43.09
CA ASP A 688 -3.77 -4.38 -41.78
C ASP A 688 -3.18 -3.59 -40.60
N MET A 689 -2.28 -2.65 -40.86
CA MET A 689 -1.71 -1.71 -39.89
C MET A 689 -2.28 -0.28 -40.02
N GLN A 690 -3.30 -0.06 -40.86
CA GLN A 690 -3.95 1.26 -41.04
C GLN A 690 -5.04 1.53 -39.97
N ILE A 691 -4.80 1.06 -38.76
CA ILE A 691 -5.64 1.22 -37.56
C ILE A 691 -4.69 1.45 -36.39
N ASN A 692 -5.09 2.24 -35.38
CA ASN A 692 -4.22 2.41 -34.21
C ASN A 692 -3.93 1.04 -33.56
N PRO A 693 -2.69 0.73 -33.13
CA PRO A 693 -2.42 -0.53 -32.43
C PRO A 693 -3.28 -0.68 -31.15
N LEU A 694 -3.58 0.41 -30.44
CA LEU A 694 -4.42 0.39 -29.25
C LEU A 694 -5.90 0.12 -29.57
N ILE A 695 -6.45 0.83 -30.56
CA ILE A 695 -7.84 0.59 -31.03
C ILE A 695 -7.98 -0.82 -31.62
N LYS A 696 -6.96 -1.34 -32.33
CA LYS A 696 -6.94 -2.73 -32.82
C LYS A 696 -6.94 -3.74 -31.66
N ALA A 697 -6.20 -3.49 -30.59
CA ALA A 697 -6.23 -4.32 -29.39
C ALA A 697 -7.57 -4.23 -28.65
N PHE A 698 -8.15 -3.03 -28.51
CA PHE A 698 -9.45 -2.83 -27.86
C PHE A 698 -10.59 -3.47 -28.67
N ASN A 699 -10.57 -3.36 -30.00
CA ASN A 699 -11.51 -4.07 -30.88
C ASN A 699 -11.42 -5.59 -30.70
N ALA A 700 -10.20 -6.15 -30.66
CA ALA A 700 -9.98 -7.57 -30.43
C ALA A 700 -10.37 -8.03 -29.02
N MET A 701 -10.39 -7.11 -28.05
CA MET A 701 -10.89 -7.32 -26.70
C MET A 701 -12.38 -6.98 -26.54
N GLY A 702 -13.06 -6.42 -27.55
CA GLY A 702 -14.48 -6.10 -27.51
C GLY A 702 -14.88 -5.21 -26.32
N TYR A 703 -14.51 -3.93 -26.34
CA TYR A 703 -14.96 -2.95 -25.34
C TYR A 703 -16.45 -2.62 -25.51
N ASP A 704 -17.07 -2.20 -24.42
CA ASP A 704 -18.48 -1.78 -24.40
C ASP A 704 -18.66 -0.28 -24.60
N ALA A 705 -17.74 0.53 -24.08
CA ALA A 705 -17.61 1.96 -24.34
C ALA A 705 -16.24 2.50 -23.91
N MET A 706 -15.87 3.66 -24.48
CA MET A 706 -14.74 4.51 -24.07
C MET A 706 -15.25 5.94 -23.87
N VAL A 707 -14.84 6.63 -22.81
CA VAL A 707 -14.96 8.10 -22.76
C VAL A 707 -13.69 8.75 -23.32
N LEU A 708 -13.80 9.93 -23.91
CA LEU A 708 -12.63 10.74 -24.27
C LEU A 708 -12.01 11.37 -23.01
N GLY A 709 -10.70 11.21 -22.86
CA GLY A 709 -9.89 12.00 -21.92
C GLY A 709 -9.30 13.25 -22.57
N ASN A 710 -8.38 13.91 -21.87
CA ASN A 710 -7.72 15.11 -22.39
C ASN A 710 -6.64 14.78 -23.43
N HIS A 711 -5.93 13.65 -23.28
CA HIS A 711 -4.85 13.26 -24.19
C HIS A 711 -5.33 12.77 -25.55
N GLU A 712 -6.61 12.39 -25.68
CA GLU A 712 -7.25 12.13 -26.98
C GLU A 712 -7.23 13.36 -27.94
N PHE A 713 -7.00 14.58 -27.45
CA PHE A 713 -6.97 15.80 -28.27
C PHE A 713 -5.55 16.27 -28.69
N ASN A 714 -4.46 15.71 -28.15
CA ASN A 714 -3.08 16.25 -28.35
C ASN A 714 -2.60 16.28 -29.79
N PHE A 715 -3.14 15.39 -30.64
CA PHE A 715 -2.73 15.23 -32.03
C PHE A 715 -3.67 15.96 -33.00
N GLY A 716 -4.57 16.78 -32.48
CA GLY A 716 -5.58 17.52 -33.25
C GLY A 716 -6.56 16.60 -33.97
N LYS A 717 -7.41 17.20 -34.81
CA LYS A 717 -8.54 16.52 -35.47
C LYS A 717 -8.16 15.30 -36.34
N GLU A 718 -6.91 15.15 -36.75
CA GLU A 718 -6.48 14.01 -37.56
C GLU A 718 -6.48 12.69 -36.79
N VAL A 719 -6.18 12.70 -35.48
CA VAL A 719 -6.19 11.46 -34.68
C VAL A 719 -7.58 10.83 -34.56
N PHE A 720 -8.63 11.63 -34.70
CA PHE A 720 -9.99 11.12 -34.69
C PHE A 720 -10.21 10.14 -35.85
N SER A 721 -9.60 10.34 -37.04
CA SER A 721 -9.65 9.35 -38.15
C SER A 721 -9.02 8.00 -37.81
N THR A 722 -8.11 7.98 -36.84
CA THR A 722 -7.48 6.79 -36.27
C THR A 722 -8.30 6.20 -35.11
N LEU A 723 -9.20 6.98 -34.49
CA LEU A 723 -10.19 6.53 -33.50
C LEU A 723 -11.48 5.99 -34.13
N SER A 724 -11.85 6.39 -35.36
CA SER A 724 -13.08 5.91 -36.04
C SER A 724 -13.11 4.41 -36.32
N ASP A 725 -11.97 3.74 -36.26
CA ASP A 725 -11.90 2.28 -36.38
C ASP A 725 -12.42 1.54 -35.15
N ALA A 726 -12.75 2.24 -34.05
CA ALA A 726 -13.33 1.64 -32.86
C ALA A 726 -14.67 0.94 -33.19
N THR A 727 -14.76 -0.35 -32.88
CA THR A 727 -15.99 -1.16 -33.04
C THR A 727 -16.95 -1.00 -31.86
N PHE A 728 -16.70 0.00 -31.01
CA PHE A 728 -17.40 0.29 -29.76
C PHE A 728 -17.63 1.80 -29.64
N PRO A 729 -18.68 2.25 -28.94
CA PRO A 729 -19.02 3.66 -28.85
C PRO A 729 -17.96 4.46 -28.07
N ILE A 730 -17.56 5.59 -28.65
CA ILE A 730 -16.79 6.64 -27.98
C ILE A 730 -17.79 7.68 -27.44
N LEU A 731 -17.63 8.08 -26.19
CA LEU A 731 -18.61 8.87 -25.45
C LEU A 731 -18.03 10.20 -24.93
N GLN A 732 -18.80 11.28 -25.05
CA GLN A 732 -18.64 12.52 -24.28
C GLN A 732 -19.91 13.40 -24.42
N ALA A 733 -20.70 13.54 -23.37
CA ALA A 733 -21.94 14.34 -23.37
C ALA A 733 -21.70 15.84 -23.21
N ASN A 734 -20.62 16.23 -22.52
CA ASN A 734 -20.25 17.62 -22.27
C ASN A 734 -19.29 18.18 -23.34
N LEU A 735 -19.42 17.72 -24.58
CA LEU A 735 -18.65 18.19 -25.74
C LEU A 735 -19.59 18.73 -26.82
N GLN A 736 -19.26 19.90 -27.35
CA GLN A 736 -19.95 20.52 -28.48
C GLN A 736 -18.92 20.89 -29.55
N ASP A 737 -19.28 20.71 -30.83
CA ASP A 737 -18.48 21.10 -32.00
C ASP A 737 -19.32 22.05 -32.87
N ASP A 738 -18.80 23.25 -33.15
CA ASP A 738 -19.46 24.20 -34.05
C ASP A 738 -19.36 23.83 -35.53
N GLY A 739 -18.62 22.74 -35.83
CA GLY A 739 -18.41 22.17 -37.16
C GLY A 739 -17.02 22.44 -37.72
N ARG A 740 -16.23 23.34 -37.11
CA ARG A 740 -14.83 23.61 -37.54
C ARG A 740 -13.87 22.48 -37.17
N TYR A 741 -14.13 21.80 -36.04
CA TYR A 741 -13.33 20.64 -35.67
C TYR A 741 -13.63 19.46 -36.59
N GLY A 742 -14.92 19.19 -36.78
CA GLY A 742 -15.42 18.13 -37.65
C GLY A 742 -15.58 16.78 -36.95
N ILE A 743 -15.78 16.77 -35.63
CA ILE A 743 -15.97 15.55 -34.83
C ILE A 743 -17.20 14.76 -35.27
N ALA A 744 -18.21 15.44 -35.84
CA ALA A 744 -19.41 14.83 -36.41
C ALA A 744 -19.15 13.79 -37.53
N ARG A 745 -17.91 13.70 -38.05
CA ARG A 745 -17.49 12.64 -38.98
C ARG A 745 -17.33 11.28 -38.29
N ILE A 746 -17.20 11.26 -36.96
CA ILE A 746 -16.77 10.13 -36.14
C ILE A 746 -17.58 10.21 -34.85
N PRO A 747 -18.74 9.54 -34.76
CA PRO A 747 -19.79 9.90 -33.82
C PRO A 747 -19.39 9.64 -32.36
N VAL A 748 -18.92 10.70 -31.70
CA VAL A 748 -18.85 10.79 -30.24
C VAL A 748 -20.28 10.98 -29.73
N LEU A 749 -20.76 10.02 -28.94
CA LEU A 749 -22.14 10.02 -28.44
C LEU A 749 -22.21 10.56 -27.01
N PRO A 750 -23.32 11.17 -26.57
CA PRO A 750 -23.45 11.55 -25.16
C PRO A 750 -23.54 10.32 -24.24
N PHE A 751 -24.20 9.26 -24.70
CA PHE A 751 -24.38 8.02 -23.97
C PHE A 751 -24.60 6.83 -24.92
N VAL A 752 -24.51 5.62 -24.40
CA VAL A 752 -24.99 4.39 -25.05
C VAL A 752 -25.94 3.62 -24.13
N ARG A 753 -26.91 2.91 -24.72
CA ARG A 753 -27.75 1.92 -24.02
C ARG A 753 -27.32 0.50 -24.43
N LYS A 754 -27.18 -0.38 -23.44
CA LYS A 754 -26.80 -1.79 -23.61
C LYS A 754 -27.88 -2.68 -22.99
N THR A 755 -28.04 -3.87 -23.55
CA THR A 755 -28.87 -4.94 -22.99
C THR A 755 -27.95 -6.11 -22.67
N VAL A 756 -27.94 -6.53 -21.40
CA VAL A 756 -26.91 -7.43 -20.84
C VAL A 756 -27.55 -8.66 -20.20
N GLY A 757 -26.91 -9.82 -20.38
CA GLY A 757 -27.39 -11.11 -19.84
C GLY A 757 -28.62 -11.70 -20.54
N PRO A 758 -28.92 -12.98 -20.29
CA PRO A 758 -30.17 -13.61 -20.75
C PRO A 758 -31.42 -12.96 -20.13
N GLU A 759 -31.28 -12.22 -19.03
CA GLU A 759 -32.32 -11.43 -18.38
C GLU A 759 -32.70 -10.14 -19.14
N ALA A 760 -31.87 -9.74 -20.11
CA ALA A 760 -32.02 -8.47 -20.84
C ALA A 760 -31.99 -7.21 -19.93
N ILE A 761 -31.08 -7.19 -18.95
CA ILE A 761 -30.82 -6.05 -18.06
C ILE A 761 -30.46 -4.81 -18.88
N LYS A 762 -31.14 -3.70 -18.65
CA LYS A 762 -30.94 -2.45 -19.38
C LYS A 762 -29.93 -1.57 -18.64
N VAL A 763 -28.80 -1.29 -19.30
CA VAL A 763 -27.73 -0.45 -18.77
C VAL A 763 -27.56 0.78 -19.65
N SER A 764 -27.62 1.98 -19.05
CA SER A 764 -27.20 3.22 -19.70
C SER A 764 -25.79 3.60 -19.24
N ILE A 765 -24.93 3.99 -20.18
CA ILE A 765 -23.57 4.48 -19.92
C ILE A 765 -23.48 5.90 -20.50
N ILE A 766 -23.34 6.91 -19.64
CA ILE A 766 -23.10 8.31 -20.05
C ILE A 766 -21.61 8.62 -20.03
N GLY A 767 -21.08 9.28 -21.07
CA GLY A 767 -19.69 9.74 -21.10
C GLY A 767 -19.57 11.17 -20.59
N ILE A 768 -18.64 11.45 -19.68
CA ILE A 768 -18.38 12.80 -19.17
C ILE A 768 -16.87 13.08 -19.21
N GLY A 769 -16.43 13.89 -20.16
CA GLY A 769 -15.00 14.19 -20.36
C GLY A 769 -14.55 15.44 -19.59
N ASN A 770 -13.25 15.69 -19.60
CA ASN A 770 -12.65 16.79 -18.84
C ASN A 770 -13.09 18.18 -19.36
N HIS A 771 -13.68 19.03 -18.52
CA HIS A 771 -13.99 20.42 -18.90
C HIS A 771 -12.75 21.30 -18.99
N ARG A 772 -11.61 20.85 -18.44
CA ARG A 772 -10.36 21.60 -18.38
C ARG A 772 -9.47 21.43 -19.62
N VAL A 773 -9.89 20.68 -20.66
CA VAL A 773 -9.15 20.53 -21.94
C VAL A 773 -8.65 21.87 -22.51
N PRO A 774 -9.43 22.97 -22.53
CA PRO A 774 -8.94 24.27 -23.00
C PRO A 774 -7.79 24.90 -22.20
N ASN A 775 -7.42 24.34 -21.04
CA ASN A 775 -6.25 24.74 -20.25
C ASN A 775 -5.02 23.87 -20.54
N TYR A 776 -5.21 22.67 -21.09
CA TYR A 776 -4.13 21.72 -21.42
C TYR A 776 -3.72 21.81 -22.89
N GLU A 777 -4.66 22.17 -23.77
CA GLU A 777 -4.45 22.22 -25.22
C GLU A 777 -4.32 23.63 -25.80
N LEU A 778 -3.61 23.73 -26.92
CA LEU A 778 -3.60 24.95 -27.71
C LEU A 778 -4.98 25.17 -28.37
N PRO A 779 -5.50 26.42 -28.45
CA PRO A 779 -6.80 26.69 -29.08
C PRO A 779 -6.93 26.20 -30.53
N SER A 780 -5.81 26.06 -31.25
CA SER A 780 -5.69 25.48 -32.59
C SER A 780 -5.92 23.96 -32.63
N ASN A 781 -5.53 23.22 -31.57
CA ASN A 781 -5.72 21.77 -31.45
C ASN A 781 -7.15 21.35 -31.12
N ILE A 782 -8.01 22.31 -30.75
CA ILE A 782 -9.40 22.14 -30.33
C ILE A 782 -10.34 23.17 -31.00
N GLU A 783 -9.98 23.71 -32.17
CA GLU A 783 -10.73 24.79 -32.81
C GLU A 783 -12.20 24.41 -33.09
N GLY A 784 -13.14 25.16 -32.52
CA GLY A 784 -14.58 24.93 -32.67
C GLY A 784 -15.19 24.03 -31.60
N LEU A 785 -14.37 23.44 -30.72
CA LEU A 785 -14.86 22.65 -29.58
C LEU A 785 -15.22 23.52 -28.39
N THR A 786 -16.25 23.12 -27.64
CA THR A 786 -16.62 23.67 -26.33
C THR A 786 -16.88 22.54 -25.36
N PHE A 787 -16.26 22.63 -24.17
CA PHE A 787 -16.35 21.65 -23.10
C PHE A 787 -17.21 22.23 -21.97
N THR A 788 -18.40 21.68 -21.74
CA THR A 788 -19.37 22.22 -20.77
C THR A 788 -19.17 21.65 -19.37
N ASN A 789 -19.79 22.29 -18.36
CA ASN A 789 -19.76 21.83 -16.97
C ASN A 789 -20.22 20.34 -16.90
N PRO A 790 -19.39 19.42 -16.39
CA PRO A 790 -19.69 17.99 -16.41
C PRO A 790 -20.86 17.63 -15.49
N ILE A 791 -21.01 18.30 -14.35
CA ILE A 791 -22.03 18.04 -13.35
C ILE A 791 -23.40 18.49 -13.87
N GLU A 792 -23.49 19.73 -14.36
CA GLU A 792 -24.71 20.26 -14.98
C GLU A 792 -25.14 19.43 -16.20
N THR A 793 -24.18 19.00 -17.02
CA THR A 793 -24.47 18.17 -18.20
C THR A 793 -24.97 16.79 -17.78
N ALA A 794 -24.34 16.13 -16.81
CA ALA A 794 -24.79 14.83 -16.30
C ALA A 794 -26.24 14.92 -15.78
N SER A 795 -26.56 15.91 -14.94
CA SER A 795 -27.90 16.13 -14.40
C SER A 795 -28.98 16.25 -15.50
N GLN A 796 -28.67 16.86 -16.65
CA GLN A 796 -29.63 16.99 -17.76
C GLN A 796 -29.97 15.67 -18.46
N TYR A 797 -29.10 14.66 -18.37
CA TYR A 797 -29.30 13.36 -19.02
C TYR A 797 -29.79 12.28 -18.05
N VAL A 798 -29.36 12.28 -16.78
CA VAL A 798 -29.52 11.11 -15.91
C VAL A 798 -30.98 10.72 -15.67
N ASP A 799 -31.92 11.66 -15.51
CA ASP A 799 -33.35 11.37 -15.37
C ASP A 799 -33.88 10.53 -16.57
N MET A 800 -33.59 10.98 -17.79
CA MET A 800 -33.98 10.30 -19.03
C MET A 800 -33.31 8.91 -19.19
N LEU A 801 -32.08 8.77 -18.68
CA LEU A 801 -31.37 7.49 -18.70
C LEU A 801 -32.00 6.53 -17.69
N ARG A 802 -32.25 6.98 -16.46
CA ARG A 802 -32.84 6.21 -15.36
C ARG A 802 -34.25 5.70 -15.70
N ASP A 803 -35.12 6.54 -16.26
CA ASP A 803 -36.46 6.12 -16.72
C ASP A 803 -36.42 4.96 -17.75
N SER A 804 -35.29 4.80 -18.44
CA SER A 804 -35.10 3.83 -19.51
C SER A 804 -34.20 2.65 -19.15
N SER A 805 -33.68 2.56 -17.93
CA SER A 805 -32.62 1.60 -17.55
C SER A 805 -32.72 1.10 -16.12
N ASP A 806 -32.32 -0.15 -15.92
CA ASP A 806 -32.18 -0.76 -14.61
C ASP A 806 -30.92 -0.23 -13.89
N VAL A 807 -29.84 0.02 -14.65
CA VAL A 807 -28.56 0.54 -14.17
C VAL A 807 -28.13 1.79 -14.96
N VAL A 808 -27.60 2.80 -14.28
CA VAL A 808 -26.95 3.97 -14.91
C VAL A 808 -25.51 4.09 -14.43
N ILE A 809 -24.57 4.07 -15.39
CA ILE A 809 -23.13 4.21 -15.18
C ILE A 809 -22.68 5.55 -15.77
N ALA A 810 -21.94 6.34 -14.99
CA ALA A 810 -21.15 7.45 -15.54
C ALA A 810 -19.73 6.96 -15.84
N LEU A 811 -19.31 7.04 -17.11
CA LEU A 811 -17.94 6.78 -17.54
C LEU A 811 -17.26 8.14 -17.72
N THR A 812 -16.32 8.47 -16.84
CA THR A 812 -15.87 9.84 -16.61
C THR A 812 -14.36 10.01 -16.80
N HIS A 813 -13.94 11.22 -17.14
CA HIS A 813 -12.53 11.61 -17.18
C HIS A 813 -12.38 13.04 -16.63
N ILE A 814 -12.85 13.26 -15.40
CA ILE A 814 -12.87 14.59 -14.74
C ILE A 814 -11.97 14.67 -13.48
N GLY A 815 -11.44 13.52 -13.03
CA GLY A 815 -10.65 13.35 -11.82
C GLY A 815 -11.51 12.92 -10.63
N PHE A 816 -10.93 12.13 -9.73
CA PHE A 816 -11.64 11.50 -8.61
C PHE A 816 -12.18 12.52 -7.59
N ALA A 817 -11.31 13.38 -7.07
CA ALA A 817 -11.60 14.32 -5.98
C ALA A 817 -10.74 15.59 -6.12
N PRO A 818 -11.09 16.72 -5.45
CA PRO A 818 -10.31 17.93 -5.54
C PRO A 818 -9.01 17.77 -4.72
N ASP A 819 -7.85 17.78 -5.38
CA ASP A 819 -6.55 17.83 -4.68
C ASP A 819 -6.12 19.29 -4.43
N PRO A 820 -6.13 19.79 -3.18
CA PRO A 820 -5.72 21.16 -2.88
C PRO A 820 -4.22 21.43 -3.09
N LYS A 821 -3.41 20.40 -3.36
CA LYS A 821 -2.00 20.54 -3.78
C LYS A 821 -1.86 20.68 -5.30
N SER A 822 -2.88 20.28 -6.06
CA SER A 822 -2.94 20.53 -7.50
C SER A 822 -3.17 22.02 -7.77
N VAL A 823 -2.77 22.47 -8.95
CA VAL A 823 -3.14 23.81 -9.46
C VAL A 823 -4.57 23.83 -10.03
N GLU A 824 -5.26 22.68 -10.02
CA GLU A 824 -6.55 22.42 -10.68
C GLU A 824 -7.66 22.10 -9.65
N VAL A 825 -7.80 22.96 -8.64
CA VAL A 825 -8.77 22.79 -7.55
C VAL A 825 -10.15 23.33 -7.94
N ASP A 826 -11.06 22.47 -8.38
CA ASP A 826 -12.49 22.80 -8.52
C ASP A 826 -13.39 21.61 -8.14
N ASN A 827 -14.71 21.83 -8.08
CA ASN A 827 -15.71 20.84 -7.67
C ASN A 827 -16.23 19.96 -8.83
N ASN A 828 -15.69 20.06 -10.04
CA ASN A 828 -16.15 19.28 -11.19
C ASN A 828 -15.34 17.97 -11.28
N VAL A 829 -15.63 17.05 -10.34
CA VAL A 829 -14.90 15.78 -10.11
C VAL A 829 -15.87 14.64 -9.75
N ASP A 830 -15.41 13.38 -9.82
CA ASP A 830 -16.22 12.17 -9.65
C ASP A 830 -16.96 12.13 -8.29
N THR A 831 -16.30 12.50 -7.19
CA THR A 831 -16.92 12.51 -5.85
C THR A 831 -18.02 13.56 -5.71
N TYR A 832 -17.86 14.71 -6.35
CA TYR A 832 -18.89 15.74 -6.38
C TYR A 832 -20.05 15.34 -7.30
N LEU A 833 -19.76 14.66 -8.42
CA LEU A 833 -20.79 14.09 -9.29
C LEU A 833 -21.67 13.09 -8.53
N ALA A 834 -21.07 12.16 -7.77
CA ALA A 834 -21.80 11.20 -6.95
C ALA A 834 -22.73 11.87 -5.92
N SER A 835 -22.22 12.87 -5.17
CA SER A 835 -22.99 13.50 -4.09
C SER A 835 -23.97 14.59 -4.53
N ASN A 836 -23.95 15.02 -5.80
CA ASN A 836 -24.85 16.08 -6.30
C ASN A 836 -25.78 15.64 -7.44
N VAL A 837 -25.58 14.45 -8.03
CA VAL A 837 -26.42 13.97 -9.14
C VAL A 837 -27.09 12.65 -8.77
N SER A 838 -28.38 12.76 -8.46
CA SER A 838 -29.31 11.64 -8.26
C SER A 838 -29.35 10.72 -9.47
N GLY A 839 -29.70 9.44 -9.24
CA GLY A 839 -29.99 8.50 -10.33
C GLY A 839 -28.78 7.89 -11.05
N ILE A 840 -27.54 8.05 -10.56
CA ILE A 840 -26.35 7.28 -10.98
C ILE A 840 -26.16 6.09 -10.01
N ASP A 841 -25.77 4.90 -10.50
CA ASP A 841 -25.40 3.75 -9.64
C ASP A 841 -23.90 3.61 -9.44
N ALA A 842 -23.11 3.87 -10.49
CA ALA A 842 -21.67 3.71 -10.50
C ALA A 842 -20.99 4.80 -11.33
N ILE A 843 -19.80 5.22 -10.89
CA ILE A 843 -18.90 6.12 -11.60
C ILE A 843 -17.59 5.36 -11.86
N VAL A 844 -17.17 5.34 -13.12
CA VAL A 844 -15.92 4.75 -13.59
C VAL A 844 -15.06 5.87 -14.14
N GLY A 845 -14.05 6.28 -13.37
CA GLY A 845 -13.27 7.50 -13.62
C GLY A 845 -11.81 7.27 -14.06
N GLY A 846 -11.18 8.38 -14.45
CA GLY A 846 -9.75 8.48 -14.78
C GLY A 846 -9.19 9.88 -14.48
N HIS A 847 -8.20 10.32 -15.28
CA HIS A 847 -7.54 11.64 -15.23
C HIS A 847 -6.57 11.82 -14.04
N SER A 848 -7.06 11.66 -12.81
CA SER A 848 -6.29 11.98 -11.59
C SER A 848 -5.24 10.92 -11.22
N HIS A 849 -5.12 9.83 -12.00
CA HIS A 849 -4.22 8.70 -11.73
C HIS A 849 -4.35 8.15 -10.30
N THR A 850 -5.56 8.17 -9.74
CA THR A 850 -5.76 7.91 -8.31
C THR A 850 -5.42 6.46 -7.99
N HIS A 851 -4.44 6.27 -7.11
CA HIS A 851 -3.94 4.94 -6.76
C HIS A 851 -4.93 4.22 -5.83
N PRO A 852 -5.52 3.06 -6.21
CA PRO A 852 -6.65 2.50 -5.49
C PRO A 852 -6.39 2.11 -4.03
N THR A 853 -5.16 1.76 -3.69
CA THR A 853 -4.79 1.21 -2.37
C THR A 853 -3.80 2.05 -1.58
N ASP A 854 -3.40 3.23 -2.09
CA ASP A 854 -2.34 4.04 -1.48
C ASP A 854 -2.87 5.41 -1.09
N SER A 855 -3.13 5.57 0.22
CA SER A 855 -3.69 6.77 0.84
C SER A 855 -2.82 8.03 0.68
N ARG A 856 -1.59 7.93 0.16
CA ARG A 856 -0.77 9.11 -0.20
C ARG A 856 -1.27 9.81 -1.46
N TYR A 857 -2.01 9.10 -2.32
CA TYR A 857 -2.57 9.60 -3.59
C TYR A 857 -4.10 9.76 -3.54
N ILE A 858 -4.72 9.46 -2.40
CA ILE A 858 -6.15 9.64 -2.15
C ILE A 858 -6.30 10.79 -1.16
N THR A 859 -7.09 11.81 -1.52
CA THR A 859 -7.36 12.96 -0.65
C THR A 859 -8.36 12.59 0.43
N ALA A 860 -8.14 13.03 1.67
CA ALA A 860 -9.12 12.92 2.75
C ALA A 860 -10.47 13.55 2.33
N PRO A 861 -11.62 12.99 2.73
CA PRO A 861 -11.80 11.92 3.73
C PRO A 861 -11.63 10.48 3.21
N TYR A 862 -11.38 10.29 1.91
CA TYR A 862 -11.30 8.96 1.30
C TYR A 862 -9.99 8.24 1.64
N GLN A 863 -9.97 6.90 1.57
CA GLN A 863 -8.76 6.09 1.85
C GLN A 863 -8.45 5.03 0.80
N TYR A 864 -9.48 4.48 0.13
CA TYR A 864 -9.37 3.37 -0.81
C TYR A 864 -10.31 3.56 -2.01
N LEU A 865 -10.01 2.90 -3.14
CA LEU A 865 -10.92 2.72 -4.27
C LEU A 865 -11.17 1.23 -4.57
N PRO A 866 -12.40 0.87 -4.99
CA PRO A 866 -13.55 1.75 -5.13
C PRO A 866 -14.07 2.25 -3.78
N THR A 867 -14.83 3.35 -3.79
CA THR A 867 -15.44 3.94 -2.58
C THR A 867 -16.92 4.20 -2.80
N LEU A 868 -17.69 4.34 -1.73
CA LEU A 868 -19.12 4.63 -1.75
C LEU A 868 -19.38 6.06 -1.26
N LEU A 869 -20.31 6.75 -1.91
CA LEU A 869 -20.88 8.01 -1.44
C LEU A 869 -22.40 7.99 -1.57
N GLY A 870 -23.10 8.66 -0.67
CA GLY A 870 -24.52 8.93 -0.86
C GLY A 870 -24.73 10.04 -1.91
N ASN A 871 -25.73 9.87 -2.76
CA ASN A 871 -26.28 10.94 -3.59
C ASN A 871 -27.33 11.76 -2.81
N PRO A 872 -27.95 12.81 -3.40
CA PRO A 872 -28.94 13.64 -2.72
C PRO A 872 -30.20 12.90 -2.21
N ASP A 873 -30.52 11.73 -2.78
CA ASP A 873 -31.69 10.91 -2.39
C ASP A 873 -31.35 9.86 -1.33
N GLY A 874 -30.11 9.85 -0.80
CA GLY A 874 -29.65 8.81 0.14
C GLY A 874 -29.41 7.45 -0.53
N VAL A 875 -29.20 7.41 -1.85
CA VAL A 875 -28.82 6.17 -2.55
C VAL A 875 -27.30 6.10 -2.68
N PRO A 876 -26.64 4.98 -2.32
CA PRO A 876 -25.20 4.81 -2.51
C PRO A 876 -24.80 4.80 -3.99
N VAL A 877 -23.70 5.45 -4.32
CA VAL A 877 -23.03 5.46 -5.63
C VAL A 877 -21.62 4.96 -5.44
N ILE A 878 -21.20 3.95 -6.21
CA ILE A 878 -19.83 3.41 -6.15
C ILE A 878 -18.93 4.10 -7.17
N ILE A 879 -17.73 4.52 -6.75
CA ILE A 879 -16.76 5.25 -7.58
C ILE A 879 -15.48 4.41 -7.68
N GLY A 880 -15.05 4.10 -8.90
CA GLY A 880 -13.82 3.35 -9.16
C GLY A 880 -12.87 4.06 -10.13
N GLN A 881 -11.58 4.03 -9.83
CA GLN A 881 -10.48 4.27 -10.76
C GLN A 881 -9.45 3.13 -10.64
N ALA A 882 -8.61 2.93 -11.66
CA ALA A 882 -7.63 1.85 -11.76
C ALA A 882 -6.19 2.37 -11.96
N ASN A 883 -5.81 3.41 -11.19
CA ASN A 883 -4.51 4.07 -11.27
C ASN A 883 -4.21 4.62 -12.69
N ARG A 884 -3.22 4.05 -13.38
CA ARG A 884 -2.78 4.38 -14.74
C ARG A 884 -1.91 3.26 -15.31
N TYR A 885 -1.49 3.39 -16.56
CA TYR A 885 -0.43 2.58 -17.18
C TYR A 885 -0.71 1.07 -17.17
N ASN A 886 -1.99 0.68 -17.18
CA ASN A 886 -2.43 -0.72 -17.11
C ASN A 886 -1.93 -1.46 -15.85
N THR A 887 -1.68 -0.74 -14.75
CA THR A 887 -1.18 -1.32 -13.49
C THR A 887 -2.26 -1.96 -12.62
N TYR A 888 -3.53 -1.58 -12.82
CA TYR A 888 -4.68 -2.20 -12.18
C TYR A 888 -5.81 -2.45 -13.21
N LEU A 889 -6.66 -3.43 -12.90
CA LEU A 889 -8.01 -3.58 -13.44
C LEU A 889 -9.01 -3.26 -12.31
N GLY A 890 -9.87 -2.29 -12.50
CA GLY A 890 -11.00 -2.06 -11.60
C GLY A 890 -12.14 -3.02 -11.91
N GLU A 891 -12.77 -3.55 -10.86
CA GLU A 891 -13.94 -4.41 -10.94
C GLU A 891 -15.04 -3.87 -10.01
N ILE A 892 -16.20 -3.57 -10.58
CA ILE A 892 -17.40 -3.18 -9.85
C ILE A 892 -18.49 -4.23 -10.09
N ILE A 893 -19.13 -4.69 -9.02
CA ILE A 893 -20.25 -5.64 -9.02
C ILE A 893 -21.52 -4.88 -8.62
N ILE A 894 -22.50 -4.87 -9.51
CA ILE A 894 -23.85 -4.34 -9.29
C ILE A 894 -24.78 -5.54 -9.06
N GLY A 895 -25.30 -5.67 -7.85
CA GLY A 895 -26.26 -6.71 -7.47
C GLY A 895 -27.69 -6.28 -7.79
N LEU A 896 -28.38 -7.05 -8.64
CA LEU A 896 -29.72 -6.73 -9.12
C LEU A 896 -30.77 -7.72 -8.58
N ARG A 897 -31.93 -7.21 -8.16
CA ARG A 897 -33.11 -8.01 -7.81
C ARG A 897 -34.25 -7.74 -8.80
N PRO A 898 -35.06 -8.74 -9.22
CA PRO A 898 -36.27 -8.49 -9.99
C PRO A 898 -37.26 -7.62 -9.21
N LYS A 899 -37.77 -6.55 -9.83
CA LYS A 899 -38.92 -5.79 -9.30
C LYS A 899 -40.18 -6.66 -9.35
N SER A 900 -41.11 -6.43 -8.43
CA SER A 900 -42.36 -7.22 -8.31
C SER A 900 -43.30 -7.13 -9.52
N THR A 901 -43.07 -6.20 -10.45
CA THR A 901 -43.85 -5.98 -11.67
C THR A 901 -43.31 -6.78 -12.88
N THR A 902 -43.56 -8.10 -12.89
CA THR A 902 -43.33 -8.95 -14.08
C THR A 902 -44.50 -8.86 -15.06
N THR A 903 -44.25 -8.54 -16.33
CA THR A 903 -45.27 -8.68 -17.39
C THR A 903 -45.12 -10.04 -18.07
N ILE A 904 -46.19 -10.85 -18.12
CA ILE A 904 -46.18 -12.23 -18.63
C ILE A 904 -47.22 -12.37 -19.76
N SER A 905 -46.91 -13.21 -20.75
CA SER A 905 -47.80 -13.67 -21.82
C SER A 905 -47.87 -15.19 -21.87
N ASP A 906 -48.76 -15.73 -22.70
CA ASP A 906 -48.84 -17.16 -23.04
C ASP A 906 -47.54 -17.71 -23.68
N ALA A 907 -46.61 -16.85 -24.09
CA ALA A 907 -45.28 -17.20 -24.61
C ALA A 907 -44.14 -17.05 -23.58
N GLY A 908 -44.43 -16.64 -22.34
CA GLY A 908 -43.46 -16.39 -21.27
C GLY A 908 -43.39 -14.93 -20.81
N ILE A 909 -42.38 -14.60 -20.00
CA ILE A 909 -42.11 -13.24 -19.49
C ILE A 909 -41.86 -12.30 -20.67
N LEU A 910 -42.69 -11.26 -20.81
CA LEU A 910 -42.56 -10.22 -21.85
C LEU A 910 -41.56 -9.13 -21.47
N SER A 911 -41.51 -8.76 -20.18
CA SER A 911 -40.53 -7.82 -19.65
C SER A 911 -40.42 -7.95 -18.14
N GLN A 912 -39.19 -8.03 -17.66
CA GLN A 912 -38.81 -7.90 -16.26
C GLN A 912 -38.00 -6.60 -16.09
N ALA A 913 -38.27 -5.86 -15.03
CA ALA A 913 -37.44 -4.73 -14.61
C ALA A 913 -36.66 -5.10 -13.35
N TYR A 914 -35.51 -4.48 -13.13
CA TYR A 914 -34.61 -4.76 -12.02
C TYR A 914 -34.37 -3.52 -11.16
N GLU A 915 -34.03 -3.75 -9.89
CA GLU A 915 -33.54 -2.74 -8.95
C GLU A 915 -32.12 -3.10 -8.52
N VAL A 916 -31.27 -2.08 -8.36
CA VAL A 916 -29.91 -2.23 -7.82
C VAL A 916 -29.98 -2.26 -6.30
N VAL A 917 -29.76 -3.43 -5.72
CA VAL A 917 -29.78 -3.64 -4.27
C VAL A 917 -28.39 -3.58 -3.64
N SER A 918 -27.32 -3.83 -4.42
CA SER A 918 -25.94 -3.84 -3.92
C SER A 918 -24.96 -3.25 -4.92
N ARG A 919 -23.89 -2.64 -4.40
CA ARG A 919 -22.79 -1.99 -5.13
C ARG A 919 -21.51 -2.31 -4.38
N ALA A 920 -20.68 -3.19 -4.91
CA ALA A 920 -19.41 -3.61 -4.34
C ALA A 920 -18.31 -3.58 -5.40
N GLY A 921 -17.04 -3.68 -5.03
CA GLY A 921 -15.97 -3.76 -6.01
C GLY A 921 -14.58 -3.87 -5.40
N ARG A 922 -13.56 -3.94 -6.25
CA ARG A 922 -12.14 -4.03 -5.89
C ARG A 922 -11.25 -3.53 -7.03
N ALA A 923 -10.00 -3.23 -6.72
CA ALA A 923 -8.94 -3.03 -7.71
C ALA A 923 -7.98 -4.23 -7.72
N LEU A 924 -7.75 -4.80 -8.90
CA LEU A 924 -6.88 -5.96 -9.12
C LEU A 924 -5.55 -5.52 -9.73
N GLU A 925 -4.45 -5.71 -9.00
CA GLU A 925 -3.10 -5.33 -9.46
C GLU A 925 -2.59 -6.24 -10.59
N VAL A 926 -2.07 -5.66 -11.66
CA VAL A 926 -1.52 -6.35 -12.84
C VAL A 926 -0.04 -6.66 -12.62
N LYS A 927 0.24 -7.71 -11.85
CA LYS A 927 1.59 -8.21 -11.57
C LYS A 927 2.14 -9.04 -12.74
N THR A 928 3.26 -8.63 -13.35
CA THR A 928 3.89 -9.38 -14.46
C THR A 928 4.38 -10.77 -14.07
N ALA A 929 4.54 -11.06 -12.78
CA ALA A 929 4.84 -12.40 -12.27
C ALA A 929 3.63 -13.35 -12.32
N ASP A 930 2.42 -12.81 -12.14
CA ASP A 930 1.17 -13.58 -12.06
C ASP A 930 0.42 -13.61 -13.41
N TYR A 931 0.59 -12.56 -14.22
CA TYR A 931 -0.09 -12.39 -15.51
C TYR A 931 0.91 -12.35 -16.67
N ALA A 932 1.08 -13.49 -17.34
CA ALA A 932 1.78 -13.54 -18.62
C ALA A 932 1.06 -12.68 -19.68
N GLU A 933 1.81 -12.19 -20.67
CA GLU A 933 1.26 -11.45 -21.81
C GLU A 933 0.29 -12.32 -22.64
N ASP A 934 -0.90 -11.80 -22.95
CA ASP A 934 -1.87 -12.51 -23.78
C ASP A 934 -1.32 -12.73 -25.19
N ALA A 935 -1.17 -13.99 -25.60
CA ALA A 935 -0.56 -14.35 -26.87
C ALA A 935 -1.32 -13.83 -28.09
N THR A 936 -2.65 -13.64 -28.01
CA THR A 936 -3.46 -13.13 -29.13
C THR A 936 -3.25 -11.63 -29.29
N ILE A 937 -3.39 -10.87 -28.21
CA ILE A 937 -3.19 -9.42 -28.23
C ILE A 937 -1.72 -9.09 -28.53
N LYS A 938 -0.77 -9.82 -27.96
CA LYS A 938 0.65 -9.68 -28.31
C LYS A 938 0.90 -9.94 -29.80
N GLY A 939 0.29 -10.98 -30.38
CA GLY A 939 0.36 -11.24 -31.83
C GLY A 939 -0.21 -10.11 -32.70
N ILE A 940 -1.24 -9.41 -32.22
CA ILE A 940 -1.81 -8.23 -32.90
C ILE A 940 -0.88 -7.01 -32.83
N ILE A 941 -0.18 -6.83 -31.70
CA ILE A 941 0.73 -5.69 -31.48
C ILE A 941 2.13 -5.92 -32.08
N GLN A 942 2.61 -7.17 -32.19
CA GLN A 942 3.98 -7.46 -32.61
C GLN A 942 4.41 -6.79 -33.95
N PRO A 943 3.60 -6.74 -35.03
CA PRO A 943 3.98 -6.04 -36.26
C PRO A 943 4.22 -4.54 -36.07
N TYR A 944 3.48 -3.90 -35.17
CA TYR A 944 3.68 -2.50 -34.80
C TYR A 944 4.96 -2.31 -33.99
N ALA A 945 5.21 -3.23 -33.04
CA ALA A 945 6.43 -3.23 -32.25
C ALA A 945 7.69 -3.45 -33.11
N ASP A 946 7.63 -4.33 -34.11
CA ASP A 946 8.74 -4.59 -35.04
C ASP A 946 9.03 -3.35 -35.91
N LYS A 947 7.98 -2.70 -36.46
CA LYS A 947 8.13 -1.47 -37.26
C LYS A 947 8.61 -0.29 -36.40
N LEU A 948 8.13 -0.17 -35.16
CA LEU A 948 8.61 0.82 -34.18
C LEU A 948 10.06 0.56 -33.76
N ALA A 949 10.46 -0.71 -33.60
CA ALA A 949 11.84 -1.07 -33.26
C ALA A 949 12.81 -0.74 -34.41
N ALA A 950 12.38 -0.91 -35.67
CA ALA A 950 13.14 -0.46 -36.83
C ALA A 950 13.29 1.08 -36.85
N TYR A 951 12.19 1.81 -36.64
CA TYR A 951 12.21 3.28 -36.51
C TYR A 951 13.15 3.74 -35.38
N ASN A 952 12.94 3.26 -34.16
CA ASN A 952 13.74 3.61 -32.98
C ASN A 952 15.24 3.30 -33.13
N ASN A 953 15.62 2.27 -33.91
CA ASN A 953 17.02 1.94 -34.19
C ASN A 953 17.64 2.72 -35.36
N THR A 954 16.88 3.57 -36.05
CA THR A 954 17.39 4.41 -37.13
C THR A 954 18.47 5.35 -36.59
N VAL A 955 19.67 5.27 -37.16
CA VAL A 955 20.78 6.17 -36.82
C VAL A 955 20.51 7.55 -37.41
N ILE A 956 20.56 8.58 -36.56
CA ILE A 956 20.27 9.97 -36.93
C ILE A 956 21.53 10.82 -37.09
N GLY A 957 22.67 10.34 -36.58
CA GLY A 957 23.98 10.98 -36.70
C GLY A 957 24.94 10.46 -35.63
N GLN A 958 25.97 11.25 -35.29
CA GLN A 958 26.92 10.91 -34.23
C GLN A 958 27.12 12.09 -33.27
N THR A 959 27.53 11.80 -32.04
CA THR A 959 28.04 12.79 -31.07
C THR A 959 29.42 12.39 -30.55
N ILE A 960 30.27 13.39 -30.30
CA ILE A 960 31.60 13.22 -29.67
C ILE A 960 31.64 13.66 -28.20
N THR A 961 30.50 14.05 -27.63
CA THR A 961 30.34 14.32 -26.20
C THR A 961 29.01 13.75 -25.70
N PRO A 962 28.88 13.34 -24.43
CA PRO A 962 27.59 12.97 -23.85
C PRO A 962 26.62 14.15 -23.90
N ILE A 963 25.34 13.87 -24.12
CA ILE A 963 24.27 14.85 -24.08
C ILE A 963 23.68 14.79 -22.66
N ASP A 964 23.99 15.80 -21.85
CA ASP A 964 23.59 15.89 -20.45
C ASP A 964 22.38 16.81 -20.30
N THR A 965 21.40 16.36 -19.52
CA THR A 965 20.21 17.12 -19.10
C THR A 965 19.91 16.93 -17.61
N LEU A 966 20.76 16.23 -16.86
CA LEU A 966 20.51 15.81 -15.47
C LEU A 966 20.25 16.96 -14.51
N GLN A 967 20.68 18.18 -14.83
CA GLN A 967 20.53 19.39 -13.99
C GLN A 967 19.90 20.56 -14.77
N ALA A 968 19.27 20.31 -15.92
CA ALA A 968 18.69 21.36 -16.77
C ALA A 968 17.46 22.08 -16.15
N TYR A 969 17.01 21.65 -14.96
CA TYR A 969 16.06 22.38 -14.12
C TYR A 969 16.70 23.41 -13.18
N THR A 970 18.04 23.49 -13.09
CA THR A 970 18.78 24.46 -12.26
C THR A 970 20.02 25.11 -12.88
N THR A 971 20.56 24.58 -13.99
CA THR A 971 21.75 25.13 -14.68
C THR A 971 21.66 24.92 -16.18
N GLU A 972 22.47 25.66 -16.94
CA GLU A 972 22.74 25.37 -18.35
C GLU A 972 23.22 23.93 -18.52
N THR A 973 22.71 23.23 -19.52
CA THR A 973 23.30 21.94 -19.96
C THR A 973 23.41 21.89 -21.48
N ASN A 974 24.34 21.08 -21.97
CA ASN A 974 24.55 20.97 -23.40
C ASN A 974 23.37 20.31 -24.14
N GLY A 975 22.57 19.47 -23.47
CA GLY A 975 21.31 18.99 -24.02
C GLY A 975 20.26 20.09 -24.21
N ALA A 976 20.16 21.04 -23.28
CA ALA A 976 19.22 22.16 -23.40
C ALA A 976 19.63 23.09 -24.55
N ASN A 977 20.94 23.35 -24.68
CA ASN A 977 21.53 24.08 -25.81
C ASN A 977 21.23 23.40 -27.15
N LEU A 978 21.39 22.08 -27.25
CA LEU A 978 21.06 21.30 -28.45
C LEU A 978 19.58 21.44 -28.83
N GLN A 979 18.67 21.34 -27.87
CA GLN A 979 17.23 21.47 -28.11
C GLN A 979 16.88 22.88 -28.63
N ALA A 980 17.41 23.93 -27.99
CA ALA A 980 17.13 25.32 -28.38
C ALA A 980 17.67 25.64 -29.79
N ASP A 981 18.90 25.20 -30.10
CA ASP A 981 19.55 25.43 -31.39
C ASP A 981 18.82 24.71 -32.53
N ALA A 982 18.43 23.46 -32.30
CA ALA A 982 17.65 22.68 -33.27
C ALA A 982 16.26 23.29 -33.52
N SER A 983 15.61 23.82 -32.48
CA SER A 983 14.30 24.47 -32.58
C SER A 983 14.35 25.71 -33.48
N VAL A 984 15.32 26.60 -33.25
CA VAL A 984 15.53 27.78 -34.09
C VAL A 984 15.95 27.40 -35.52
N TRP A 985 16.78 26.35 -35.68
CA TRP A 985 17.14 25.84 -36.99
C TRP A 985 15.93 25.32 -37.77
N LYS A 986 15.05 24.53 -37.13
CA LYS A 986 13.84 23.98 -37.77
C LYS A 986 12.91 25.10 -38.22
N LEU A 987 12.61 26.05 -37.34
CA LEU A 987 11.78 27.21 -37.68
C LEU A 987 12.34 28.01 -38.86
N LYS A 988 13.65 28.30 -38.86
CA LYS A 988 14.32 29.00 -39.98
C LYS A 988 14.34 28.19 -41.27
N LYS A 989 14.50 26.85 -41.20
CA LYS A 989 14.39 25.93 -42.35
C LYS A 989 13.00 25.99 -42.99
N GLU A 990 11.95 25.98 -42.17
CA GLU A 990 10.55 26.08 -42.61
C GLU A 990 10.09 27.54 -42.88
N LYS A 991 11.03 28.50 -42.86
CA LYS A 991 10.82 29.93 -43.15
C LYS A 991 9.87 30.65 -42.18
N ILE A 992 9.77 30.15 -40.96
CA ILE A 992 9.05 30.80 -39.87
C ILE A 992 10.00 31.79 -39.19
N GLU A 993 9.59 33.05 -39.09
CA GLU A 993 10.39 34.09 -38.45
C GLU A 993 10.48 33.84 -36.93
N VAL A 994 11.70 33.70 -36.42
CA VAL A 994 12.01 33.56 -34.99
C VAL A 994 13.29 34.31 -34.68
N ASP A 995 13.26 35.12 -33.62
CA ASP A 995 14.45 35.78 -33.09
C ASP A 995 15.24 34.77 -32.25
N PHE A 996 14.63 34.30 -31.15
CA PHE A 996 15.20 33.32 -30.23
C PHE A 996 14.14 32.33 -29.69
N HIS A 997 14.60 31.20 -29.17
CA HIS A 997 13.79 30.16 -28.55
C HIS A 997 14.14 30.03 -27.06
N LEU A 998 13.12 29.92 -26.22
CA LEU A 998 13.23 29.64 -24.78
C LEU A 998 12.86 28.17 -24.55
N SER A 999 13.86 27.34 -24.29
CA SER A 999 13.77 25.87 -24.26
C SER A 999 13.38 25.31 -22.90
N GLY A 1000 12.91 24.06 -22.90
CA GLY A 1000 12.51 23.31 -21.72
C GLY A 1000 11.74 22.03 -22.07
N ALA A 1001 11.07 21.45 -21.09
CA ALA A 1001 10.25 20.24 -21.20
C ALA A 1001 10.99 19.00 -21.78
N MET A 1002 12.28 18.85 -21.47
CA MET A 1002 13.07 17.63 -21.67
C MET A 1002 13.10 16.80 -20.38
N THR A 1003 13.42 15.50 -20.47
CA THR A 1003 13.72 14.70 -19.27
C THR A 1003 15.02 15.11 -18.61
N ASN A 1004 15.21 14.78 -17.33
CA ASN A 1004 16.51 14.85 -16.66
C ASN A 1004 17.28 13.53 -16.82
N ARG A 1005 17.91 13.30 -17.98
CA ARG A 1005 18.68 12.08 -18.31
C ARG A 1005 19.99 12.37 -19.04
N LYS A 1006 20.98 11.51 -18.83
CA LYS A 1006 22.21 11.53 -19.62
C LYS A 1006 22.08 10.55 -20.79
N ILE A 1007 22.50 10.99 -21.97
CA ILE A 1007 22.37 10.26 -23.23
C ILE A 1007 23.75 10.18 -23.88
N ALA A 1008 24.07 9.04 -24.51
CA ALA A 1008 25.36 8.79 -25.15
C ALA A 1008 26.57 8.95 -24.19
N ASP A 1009 26.43 8.48 -22.94
CA ASP A 1009 27.41 8.60 -21.84
C ASP A 1009 28.86 8.20 -22.18
N THR A 1010 29.05 7.31 -23.16
CA THR A 1010 30.36 6.82 -23.61
C THR A 1010 30.96 7.62 -24.78
N ALA A 1011 30.26 8.63 -25.29
CA ALA A 1011 30.72 9.46 -26.40
C ALA A 1011 31.99 10.25 -26.02
N THR A 1012 33.00 10.17 -26.88
CA THR A 1012 34.23 10.96 -26.78
C THR A 1012 34.73 11.35 -28.17
N PRO A 1013 35.64 12.33 -28.32
CA PRO A 1013 36.25 12.65 -29.62
C PRO A 1013 36.99 11.48 -30.28
N SER A 1014 37.55 10.56 -29.48
CA SER A 1014 38.19 9.33 -29.95
C SER A 1014 37.22 8.18 -30.23
N THR A 1015 36.03 8.22 -29.63
CA THR A 1015 35.00 7.17 -29.73
C THR A 1015 33.63 7.84 -29.90
N PRO A 1016 33.27 8.30 -31.11
CA PRO A 1016 31.98 8.92 -31.38
C PRO A 1016 30.84 7.92 -31.14
N TYR A 1017 29.78 8.36 -30.45
CA TYR A 1017 28.57 7.55 -30.27
C TYR A 1017 27.63 7.75 -31.45
N SER A 1018 27.06 6.67 -31.98
CA SER A 1018 26.08 6.73 -33.08
C SER A 1018 24.67 6.88 -32.51
N LEU A 1019 24.13 8.09 -32.59
CA LEU A 1019 22.83 8.47 -32.05
C LEU A 1019 21.70 7.84 -32.86
N LYS A 1020 20.65 7.43 -32.15
CA LYS A 1020 19.43 6.82 -32.68
C LYS A 1020 18.18 7.64 -32.35
N ILE A 1021 17.08 7.36 -33.02
CA ILE A 1021 15.77 7.91 -32.68
C ILE A 1021 15.36 7.58 -31.23
N SER A 1022 15.68 6.37 -30.74
CA SER A 1022 15.45 5.97 -29.33
C SER A 1022 16.10 6.90 -28.30
N ASP A 1023 17.23 7.50 -28.64
CA ASP A 1023 17.98 8.39 -27.76
C ASP A 1023 17.24 9.73 -27.61
N MET A 1024 16.56 10.17 -28.67
CA MET A 1024 15.78 11.40 -28.67
C MET A 1024 14.42 11.23 -27.99
N PHE A 1025 13.78 10.05 -28.06
CA PHE A 1025 12.67 9.72 -27.16
C PHE A 1025 13.11 9.64 -25.69
N SER A 1026 14.34 9.18 -25.44
CA SER A 1026 14.88 9.11 -24.08
C SER A 1026 15.18 10.47 -23.48
N ALA A 1027 15.42 11.50 -24.30
CA ALA A 1027 15.60 12.90 -23.89
C ALA A 1027 14.30 13.74 -23.90
N MET A 1028 13.41 13.47 -24.86
CA MET A 1028 12.17 14.21 -25.13
C MET A 1028 11.03 13.21 -25.40
N PRO A 1029 10.49 12.55 -24.36
CA PRO A 1029 9.48 11.50 -24.53
C PRO A 1029 8.12 12.07 -24.94
N TYR A 1030 7.82 13.32 -24.57
CA TYR A 1030 6.53 13.96 -24.82
C TYR A 1030 6.45 14.67 -26.17
N GLU A 1031 5.24 14.69 -26.73
CA GLU A 1031 4.90 15.23 -28.05
C GLU A 1031 4.75 16.75 -28.03
N ASN A 1032 5.78 17.43 -27.53
CA ASN A 1032 5.84 18.88 -27.43
C ASN A 1032 6.14 19.50 -28.80
N SER A 1033 5.24 20.34 -29.31
CA SER A 1033 5.37 21.05 -30.59
C SER A 1033 5.93 22.47 -30.43
N LEU A 1034 6.63 22.98 -31.45
CA LEU A 1034 7.15 24.34 -31.47
C LEU A 1034 6.02 25.35 -31.71
N VAL A 1035 5.97 26.37 -30.86
CA VAL A 1035 5.10 27.54 -31.00
C VAL A 1035 5.98 28.78 -31.11
N VAL A 1036 5.52 29.78 -31.88
CA VAL A 1036 6.14 31.11 -31.96
C VAL A 1036 5.10 32.15 -31.59
N LEU A 1037 5.45 32.99 -30.61
CA LEU A 1037 4.61 34.06 -30.08
C LEU A 1037 5.32 35.40 -30.29
N ARG A 1038 4.56 36.45 -30.61
CA ARG A 1038 5.07 37.80 -30.75
C ARG A 1038 5.00 38.52 -29.40
N MET A 1039 6.14 38.68 -28.73
CA MET A 1039 6.22 39.16 -27.34
C MET A 1039 7.04 40.45 -27.21
N ASN A 1040 6.62 41.37 -26.33
CA ASN A 1040 7.37 42.58 -25.98
C ASN A 1040 8.22 42.41 -24.72
N GLY A 1041 9.04 43.42 -24.39
CA GLY A 1041 9.95 43.41 -23.25
C GLY A 1041 9.30 43.02 -21.91
N PRO A 1042 8.19 43.67 -21.49
CA PRO A 1042 7.47 43.32 -20.28
C PRO A 1042 6.98 41.87 -20.22
N GLN A 1043 6.40 41.34 -21.30
CA GLN A 1043 5.93 39.95 -21.38
C GLN A 1043 7.10 38.96 -21.25
N ILE A 1044 8.21 39.22 -21.95
CA ILE A 1044 9.42 38.38 -21.86
C ILE A 1044 9.98 38.39 -20.43
N LYS A 1045 10.01 39.56 -19.76
CA LYS A 1045 10.44 39.63 -18.36
C LYS A 1045 9.53 38.76 -17.48
N GLN A 1046 8.21 38.85 -17.61
CA GLN A 1046 7.27 38.08 -16.79
C GLN A 1046 7.51 36.56 -16.88
N ILE A 1047 7.78 36.05 -18.08
CA ILE A 1047 8.15 34.64 -18.30
C ILE A 1047 9.50 34.30 -17.66
N LEU A 1048 10.54 35.12 -17.82
CA LEU A 1048 11.85 34.85 -17.22
C LEU A 1048 11.81 34.94 -15.69
N GLU A 1049 11.07 35.88 -15.10
CA GLU A 1049 10.85 35.96 -13.64
C GLU A 1049 10.14 34.70 -13.11
N ARG A 1050 9.22 34.13 -13.90
CA ARG A 1050 8.58 32.85 -13.58
C ARG A 1050 9.57 31.68 -13.61
N ALA A 1051 10.46 31.64 -14.61
CA ALA A 1051 11.52 30.65 -14.69
C ALA A 1051 12.49 30.74 -13.48
N TYR A 1052 12.90 31.95 -13.08
CA TYR A 1052 13.70 32.13 -11.86
C TYR A 1052 12.95 31.67 -10.60
N ARG A 1053 11.65 31.97 -10.49
CA ARG A 1053 10.86 31.53 -9.35
C ARG A 1053 10.87 30.01 -9.24
N ASN A 1054 10.68 29.31 -10.36
CA ASN A 1054 10.78 27.85 -10.42
C ASN A 1054 12.18 27.37 -9.96
N TYR A 1055 13.26 27.92 -10.53
CA TYR A 1055 14.65 27.66 -10.09
C TYR A 1055 14.86 27.81 -8.58
N TYR A 1056 14.38 28.91 -7.98
CA TYR A 1056 14.54 29.20 -6.56
C TYR A 1056 13.90 28.10 -5.70
N TYR A 1057 12.65 27.72 -6.00
CA TYR A 1057 11.96 26.67 -5.26
C TYR A 1057 12.66 25.32 -5.40
N TYR A 1058 13.07 24.94 -6.63
CA TYR A 1058 13.73 23.65 -6.88
C TYR A 1058 15.10 23.52 -6.22
N LYS A 1059 15.81 24.64 -6.00
CA LYS A 1059 17.17 24.67 -5.44
C LYS A 1059 17.20 24.91 -3.93
N TYR A 1060 16.31 25.76 -3.40
CA TYR A 1060 16.42 26.28 -2.03
C TYR A 1060 15.29 25.86 -1.09
N VAL A 1061 14.19 25.29 -1.59
CA VAL A 1061 13.04 24.92 -0.75
C VAL A 1061 12.86 23.39 -0.76
N PRO A 1062 13.27 22.66 0.30
CA PRO A 1062 13.16 21.21 0.35
C PRO A 1062 11.72 20.72 0.07
N GLY A 1063 11.60 19.71 -0.78
CA GLY A 1063 10.31 19.14 -1.21
C GLY A 1063 9.59 19.89 -2.33
N TYR A 1064 10.03 21.10 -2.71
CA TYR A 1064 9.48 21.80 -3.87
C TYR A 1064 10.23 21.41 -5.14
N GLY A 1065 9.50 20.92 -6.14
CA GLY A 1065 10.04 20.44 -7.42
C GLY A 1065 9.11 19.45 -8.08
N GLY A 1066 8.69 18.41 -7.35
CA GLY A 1066 7.69 17.45 -7.79
C GLY A 1066 7.96 16.91 -9.21
N TYR A 1067 6.99 17.08 -10.11
CA TYR A 1067 7.06 16.67 -11.52
C TYR A 1067 8.26 17.27 -12.28
N SER A 1068 8.78 18.44 -11.85
CA SER A 1068 9.94 19.12 -12.45
C SER A 1068 11.29 18.43 -12.20
N TYR A 1069 11.34 17.42 -11.31
CA TYR A 1069 12.49 16.51 -11.24
C TYR A 1069 12.48 15.45 -12.36
N TYR A 1070 11.36 15.32 -13.09
CA TYR A 1070 11.28 14.48 -14.29
C TYR A 1070 11.36 15.28 -15.59
N THR A 1071 10.95 16.57 -15.60
CA THR A 1071 10.97 17.43 -16.79
C THR A 1071 11.53 18.84 -16.53
N THR A 1072 12.26 19.40 -17.49
CA THR A 1072 12.97 20.69 -17.32
C THR A 1072 12.03 21.90 -17.35
N CYS A 1073 11.79 22.50 -16.18
CA CYS A 1073 10.93 23.68 -16.00
C CYS A 1073 11.69 25.01 -15.80
N MET A 1074 12.99 25.02 -16.06
CA MET A 1074 13.84 26.22 -16.14
C MET A 1074 14.12 26.52 -17.62
N LEU A 1075 14.12 27.79 -18.00
CA LEU A 1075 14.30 28.21 -19.40
C LEU A 1075 15.77 28.43 -19.73
N ASP A 1076 16.22 27.79 -20.80
CA ASP A 1076 17.50 28.05 -21.47
C ASP A 1076 17.26 28.73 -22.84
N ILE A 1077 18.32 29.06 -23.57
CA ILE A 1077 18.23 29.82 -24.83
C ILE A 1077 19.15 29.27 -25.93
N ASN A 1078 18.81 29.53 -27.20
CA ASN A 1078 19.65 29.16 -28.35
C ASN A 1078 20.94 29.99 -28.45
N ALA A 1079 21.87 29.50 -29.28
CA ALA A 1079 23.14 30.14 -29.59
C ALA A 1079 22.96 31.61 -30.00
N GLY A 1080 23.84 32.48 -29.48
CA GLY A 1080 23.73 33.94 -29.60
C GLY A 1080 22.89 34.60 -28.50
N GLY A 1081 22.13 33.82 -27.72
CA GLY A 1081 21.38 34.28 -26.56
C GLY A 1081 22.12 34.12 -25.23
N LYS A 1082 21.77 34.96 -24.26
CA LYS A 1082 22.22 34.86 -22.87
C LYS A 1082 21.19 35.42 -21.88
N ILE A 1083 20.77 34.60 -20.93
CA ILE A 1083 19.92 35.00 -19.81
C ILE A 1083 20.82 35.16 -18.57
N THR A 1084 20.67 36.25 -17.83
CA THR A 1084 21.35 36.47 -16.55
C THR A 1084 20.35 36.73 -15.43
N TYR A 1085 20.48 35.97 -14.33
CA TYR A 1085 19.64 36.07 -13.13
C TYR A 1085 20.43 36.52 -11.91
N PHE A 1086 19.81 37.33 -11.06
CA PHE A 1086 20.29 37.64 -9.72
C PHE A 1086 19.75 36.60 -8.72
N ASP A 1087 20.66 35.79 -8.16
CA ASP A 1087 20.33 34.84 -7.11
C ASP A 1087 20.31 35.55 -5.75
N THR A 1088 19.11 35.96 -5.33
CA THR A 1088 18.88 36.75 -4.10
C THR A 1088 18.80 35.91 -2.83
N SER A 1089 18.93 34.57 -2.94
CA SER A 1089 18.80 33.64 -1.82
C SER A 1089 19.59 34.08 -0.57
N PRO A 1090 18.97 34.08 0.63
CA PRO A 1090 17.70 33.44 0.99
C PRO A 1090 16.43 34.27 0.73
N GLU A 1091 16.51 35.44 0.07
CA GLU A 1091 15.31 36.24 -0.22
C GLU A 1091 14.46 35.57 -1.31
N SER A 1092 13.17 35.36 -1.00
CA SER A 1092 12.17 34.82 -1.92
C SER A 1092 12.05 35.64 -3.21
N PRO A 1093 11.73 35.00 -4.36
CA PRO A 1093 11.56 35.68 -5.63
C PRO A 1093 10.52 36.80 -5.56
N ASN A 1094 10.85 37.97 -6.12
CA ASN A 1094 10.04 39.19 -5.98
C ASN A 1094 9.71 39.88 -7.33
N GLY A 1095 10.01 39.23 -8.47
CA GLY A 1095 9.76 39.78 -9.80
C GLY A 1095 10.81 40.79 -10.29
N ASN A 1096 11.98 40.85 -9.64
CA ASN A 1096 13.16 41.58 -10.09
C ASN A 1096 14.44 40.74 -10.04
N ASN A 1097 14.31 39.44 -10.32
CA ASN A 1097 15.41 38.48 -10.34
C ASN A 1097 16.04 38.33 -11.73
N VAL A 1098 15.37 38.74 -12.82
CA VAL A 1098 15.96 38.74 -14.16
C VAL A 1098 16.84 39.98 -14.33
N ALA A 1099 18.16 39.79 -14.35
CA ALA A 1099 19.11 40.88 -14.54
C ALA A 1099 19.13 41.36 -16.00
N ALA A 1100 19.22 40.42 -16.95
CA ALA A 1100 19.28 40.72 -18.39
C ALA A 1100 18.86 39.52 -19.23
N LEU A 1101 18.30 39.82 -20.41
CA LEU A 1101 18.33 38.94 -21.58
C LEU A 1101 19.11 39.69 -22.67
N GLU A 1102 20.11 39.03 -23.22
CA GLU A 1102 20.90 39.50 -24.37
C GLU A 1102 20.73 38.51 -25.53
N PHE A 1103 20.63 39.02 -26.74
CA PHE A 1103 20.55 38.23 -27.97
C PHE A 1103 21.25 38.98 -29.11
N ASP A 1104 22.12 38.30 -29.87
CA ASP A 1104 22.98 38.88 -30.92
C ASP A 1104 23.72 40.15 -30.46
N GLY A 1105 24.22 40.14 -29.22
CA GLY A 1105 24.94 41.25 -28.59
C GLY A 1105 24.08 42.47 -28.23
N LYS A 1106 22.74 42.37 -28.35
CA LYS A 1106 21.78 43.42 -27.95
C LYS A 1106 21.02 42.99 -26.72
N ARG A 1107 20.83 43.89 -25.76
CA ARG A 1107 20.01 43.65 -24.56
C ARG A 1107 18.54 43.92 -24.85
N VAL A 1108 17.66 42.99 -24.49
CA VAL A 1108 16.20 43.19 -24.54
C VAL A 1108 15.81 44.20 -23.46
N ASN A 1109 15.10 45.26 -23.86
CA ASN A 1109 14.61 46.27 -22.93
C ASN A 1109 13.29 45.81 -22.30
N PHE A 1110 13.35 45.23 -21.11
CA PHE A 1110 12.16 44.76 -20.39
C PHE A 1110 11.11 45.82 -20.04
N ASN A 1111 11.42 47.12 -20.19
CA ASN A 1111 10.46 48.21 -20.00
C ASN A 1111 9.83 48.70 -21.31
N ASP A 1112 10.27 48.20 -22.47
CA ASP A 1112 9.71 48.61 -23.77
C ASP A 1112 8.57 47.69 -24.20
N ALA A 1113 7.34 48.22 -24.11
CA ALA A 1113 6.12 47.55 -24.55
C ALA A 1113 5.89 47.63 -26.07
N ASN A 1114 6.68 48.41 -26.82
CA ASN A 1114 6.46 48.69 -28.25
C ASN A 1114 7.37 47.88 -29.17
N THR A 1115 8.57 47.50 -28.72
CA THR A 1115 9.43 46.58 -29.45
C THR A 1115 8.99 45.14 -29.18
N TYR A 1116 8.67 44.42 -30.26
CA TYR A 1116 8.25 43.02 -30.21
C TYR A 1116 9.31 42.12 -30.85
N TYR A 1117 9.40 40.91 -30.33
CA TYR A 1117 10.26 39.82 -30.77
C TYR A 1117 9.41 38.58 -31.08
N ASN A 1118 9.78 37.82 -32.10
CA ASN A 1118 9.18 36.52 -32.38
C ASN A 1118 9.90 35.46 -31.52
N VAL A 1119 9.33 35.17 -30.35
CA VAL A 1119 9.89 34.25 -29.36
C VAL A 1119 9.28 32.88 -29.54
N SER A 1120 10.13 31.85 -29.69
CA SER A 1120 9.67 30.48 -29.71
C SER A 1120 9.75 29.80 -28.34
N THR A 1121 8.85 28.87 -28.09
CA THR A 1121 8.96 27.87 -27.02
C THR A 1121 8.22 26.60 -27.45
N VAL A 1122 7.96 25.65 -26.54
CA VAL A 1122 7.10 24.50 -26.80
C VAL A 1122 5.66 24.71 -26.30
N ASN A 1123 4.69 24.09 -26.97
CA ASN A 1123 3.26 24.15 -26.66
C ASN A 1123 2.93 23.90 -25.17
N TYR A 1124 3.55 22.91 -24.54
CA TYR A 1124 3.38 22.60 -23.12
C TYR A 1124 3.74 23.78 -22.20
N LEU A 1125 4.84 24.49 -22.50
CA LEU A 1125 5.19 25.69 -21.74
C LEU A 1125 4.24 26.84 -22.09
N ALA A 1126 3.91 27.02 -23.36
CA ALA A 1126 2.99 28.06 -23.84
C ALA A 1126 1.57 27.94 -23.25
N ALA A 1127 1.03 26.73 -23.08
CA ALA A 1127 -0.24 26.47 -22.42
C ALA A 1127 -0.24 26.84 -20.92
N GLY A 1128 0.95 27.03 -20.33
CA GLY A 1128 1.12 27.48 -18.94
C GLY A 1128 1.47 26.36 -17.96
N SER A 1129 1.82 25.16 -18.45
CA SER A 1129 2.39 24.08 -17.63
C SER A 1129 3.78 24.47 -17.09
N CYS A 1130 4.45 23.61 -16.31
CA CYS A 1130 5.65 24.01 -15.53
C CYS A 1130 5.41 25.27 -14.65
N ASN A 1131 4.18 25.47 -14.17
CA ASN A 1131 3.74 26.67 -13.46
C ASN A 1131 3.86 28.00 -14.23
N PHE A 1132 3.92 28.00 -15.56
CA PHE A 1132 3.84 29.22 -16.39
C PHE A 1132 2.40 29.76 -16.54
N ASN A 1133 1.58 29.64 -15.49
CA ASN A 1133 0.23 30.17 -15.40
C ASN A 1133 -0.02 30.89 -14.06
N ASP A 1134 -1.04 31.74 -13.99
CA ASP A 1134 -1.61 32.25 -12.75
C ASP A 1134 -3.12 31.94 -12.71
N GLY A 1135 -3.55 31.11 -11.75
CA GLY A 1135 -4.94 30.69 -11.61
C GLY A 1135 -5.47 29.96 -12.86
N GLY A 1136 -4.66 29.06 -13.44
CA GLY A 1136 -4.99 28.33 -14.66
C GLY A 1136 -4.85 29.11 -15.97
N LYS A 1137 -4.56 30.42 -15.92
CA LYS A 1137 -4.35 31.25 -17.12
C LYS A 1137 -2.88 31.34 -17.46
N SER A 1138 -2.48 30.91 -18.65
CA SER A 1138 -1.08 31.03 -19.10
C SER A 1138 -0.56 32.47 -19.02
N LEU A 1139 0.71 32.59 -18.64
CA LEU A 1139 1.47 33.84 -18.71
C LEU A 1139 1.98 34.15 -20.12
N TRP A 1140 2.02 33.13 -20.99
CA TRP A 1140 2.38 33.32 -22.38
C TRP A 1140 1.18 33.95 -23.11
N PRO A 1141 1.40 34.97 -23.96
CA PRO A 1141 0.31 35.66 -24.64
C PRO A 1141 -0.22 34.79 -25.80
N LEU A 1142 -1.10 33.83 -25.49
CA LEU A 1142 -1.69 32.89 -26.46
C LEU A 1142 -2.51 33.61 -27.55
N ASP A 1143 -2.97 34.83 -27.29
CA ASP A 1143 -3.59 35.75 -28.26
C ASP A 1143 -2.59 36.32 -29.30
N GLN A 1144 -1.28 36.15 -29.06
CA GLN A 1144 -0.18 36.67 -29.88
C GLN A 1144 0.66 35.54 -30.51
N ILE A 1145 0.11 34.32 -30.61
CA ILE A 1145 0.70 33.24 -31.43
C ILE A 1145 0.75 33.72 -32.89
N VAL A 1146 1.95 33.72 -33.47
CA VAL A 1146 2.18 34.00 -34.90
C VAL A 1146 2.36 32.73 -35.72
N ALA A 1147 2.78 31.63 -35.08
CA ALA A 1147 2.77 30.30 -35.66
C ALA A 1147 2.61 29.23 -34.57
N ASP A 1148 1.50 28.49 -34.60
CA ASP A 1148 1.47 27.12 -34.07
C ASP A 1148 1.89 26.20 -35.21
N THR A 1149 2.99 25.48 -35.03
CA THR A 1149 3.66 24.79 -36.14
C THR A 1149 3.35 23.31 -36.23
N GLN A 1150 2.91 22.71 -35.12
CA GLN A 1150 2.80 21.25 -34.94
C GLN A 1150 4.10 20.47 -35.26
N TYR A 1151 5.25 21.15 -35.37
CA TYR A 1151 6.57 20.52 -35.50
C TYR A 1151 7.08 20.12 -34.12
N TYR A 1152 7.20 18.82 -33.85
CA TYR A 1152 7.66 18.32 -32.56
C TYR A 1152 9.13 18.67 -32.31
N VAL A 1153 9.45 19.12 -31.11
CA VAL A 1153 10.80 19.53 -30.72
C VAL A 1153 11.80 18.37 -30.83
N ARG A 1154 11.35 17.14 -30.51
CA ARG A 1154 12.10 15.89 -30.71
C ARG A 1154 12.51 15.70 -32.17
N ASP A 1155 11.57 15.89 -33.09
CA ASP A 1155 11.78 15.68 -34.51
C ASP A 1155 12.61 16.82 -35.12
N ALA A 1156 12.46 18.05 -34.63
CA ALA A 1156 13.35 19.17 -34.94
C ALA A 1156 14.82 18.87 -34.56
N VAL A 1157 15.06 18.24 -33.41
CA VAL A 1157 16.41 17.78 -33.01
C VAL A 1157 16.90 16.63 -33.89
N ILE A 1158 16.06 15.64 -34.22
CA ILE A 1158 16.41 14.54 -35.15
C ILE A 1158 16.85 15.11 -36.51
N GLU A 1159 16.02 15.95 -37.12
CA GLU A 1159 16.32 16.60 -38.41
C GLU A 1159 17.58 17.48 -38.33
N TYR A 1160 17.77 18.19 -37.21
CA TYR A 1160 18.96 19.02 -36.99
C TYR A 1160 20.25 18.20 -36.97
N ILE A 1161 20.25 17.07 -36.27
CA ILE A 1161 21.40 16.15 -36.21
C ILE A 1161 21.66 15.54 -37.59
N GLN A 1162 20.61 15.09 -38.29
CA GLN A 1162 20.71 14.55 -39.66
C GLN A 1162 21.23 15.59 -40.67
N SER A 1163 21.05 16.88 -40.40
CA SER A 1163 21.57 17.96 -41.26
C SER A 1163 23.09 18.19 -41.14
N LYS A 1164 23.76 17.54 -40.18
CA LYS A 1164 25.21 17.71 -39.94
C LYS A 1164 26.04 16.68 -40.71
N THR A 1165 27.12 17.15 -41.32
CA THR A 1165 28.12 16.29 -41.99
C THR A 1165 29.18 15.73 -41.04
N GLU A 1166 29.34 16.36 -39.87
CA GLU A 1166 30.30 16.00 -38.82
C GLU A 1166 29.54 15.63 -37.54
N PRO A 1167 30.13 14.82 -36.63
CA PRO A 1167 29.53 14.54 -35.33
C PRO A 1167 29.18 15.81 -34.54
N ILE A 1168 28.00 15.85 -33.93
CA ILE A 1168 27.61 16.97 -33.07
C ILE A 1168 28.48 17.01 -31.81
N ASN A 1169 28.67 18.22 -31.29
CA ASN A 1169 29.45 18.46 -30.09
C ASN A 1169 28.83 19.57 -29.23
N PRO A 1170 27.57 19.43 -28.76
CA PRO A 1170 26.92 20.48 -27.98
C PRO A 1170 27.72 20.76 -26.71
N GLN A 1171 27.95 22.04 -26.39
CA GLN A 1171 28.72 22.50 -25.23
C GLN A 1171 27.85 23.33 -24.28
N ILE A 1172 28.36 23.55 -23.07
CA ILE A 1172 27.92 24.63 -22.18
C ILE A 1172 28.73 25.88 -22.56
N GLU A 1173 28.04 26.98 -22.82
CA GLU A 1173 28.58 28.20 -23.46
C GLU A 1173 28.40 29.47 -22.59
N GLY A 1174 27.71 29.37 -21.46
CA GLY A 1174 27.41 30.51 -20.58
C GLY A 1174 26.13 31.27 -20.99
N ARG A 1175 25.20 30.56 -21.65
CA ARG A 1175 23.87 31.02 -22.06
C ARG A 1175 22.95 31.25 -20.86
N LEU A 1176 23.08 30.48 -19.79
CA LEU A 1176 22.37 30.72 -18.53
C LEU A 1176 23.36 31.06 -17.42
N ASN A 1177 23.34 32.32 -16.97
CA ASN A 1177 24.27 32.84 -15.97
C ASN A 1177 23.54 33.24 -14.68
N ILE A 1178 23.97 32.70 -13.54
CA ILE A 1178 23.34 32.96 -12.24
C ILE A 1178 24.36 33.63 -11.33
N VAL A 1179 24.12 34.91 -11.01
CA VAL A 1179 25.05 35.75 -10.24
C VAL A 1179 24.50 36.09 -8.86
N VAL A 1180 25.27 35.79 -7.82
CA VAL A 1180 24.97 36.18 -6.44
C VAL A 1180 25.33 37.67 -6.25
N PRO A 1181 24.39 38.55 -5.85
CA PRO A 1181 24.70 39.95 -5.60
C PRO A 1181 25.66 40.13 -4.43
N VAL A 1182 26.75 40.86 -4.63
CA VAL A 1182 27.70 41.19 -3.56
C VAL A 1182 27.06 42.21 -2.61
N ARG A 1183 26.56 41.75 -1.45
CA ARG A 1183 26.04 42.62 -0.39
C ARG A 1183 27.17 43.36 0.33
N LEU A 1184 27.53 44.54 -0.18
CA LEU A 1184 28.33 45.51 0.56
C LEU A 1184 27.50 46.10 1.71
N TRP A 1185 27.62 45.50 2.90
CA TRP A 1185 27.11 46.06 4.15
C TRP A 1185 27.90 47.33 4.52
N MET A 1186 27.46 48.47 4.00
CA MET A 1186 27.89 49.76 4.53
C MET A 1186 27.10 50.04 5.83
N PRO A 1187 27.76 50.24 6.98
CA PRO A 1187 27.06 50.63 8.20
C PRO A 1187 26.44 52.01 8.00
N VAL A 1188 25.12 52.10 8.19
CA VAL A 1188 24.38 53.36 8.10
C VAL A 1188 24.81 54.28 9.24
N ILE A 1189 25.66 55.26 8.93
CA ILE A 1189 25.86 56.42 9.81
C ILE A 1189 24.65 57.32 9.63
N SER A 1190 23.80 57.37 10.65
CA SER A 1190 22.63 58.25 10.65
C SER A 1190 23.03 59.73 10.59
N ARG A 1191 22.22 60.50 9.86
CA ARG A 1191 22.04 61.95 10.01
C ARG A 1191 20.58 62.29 9.82
#